data_AF-A0AAD9H6T3-F1
#
_entry.id   AF-A0AAD9H6T3-F1
#
_cell.length_a   1.000
_cell.length_b   1.000
_cell.length_c   1.000
_cell.angle_alpha   90.00
_cell.angle_beta   90.00
_cell.angle_gamma   90.00
#
_symmetry.space_group_name_H-M   'P 1'
#
loop_
_entity.id
_entity.type
_entity.pdbx_description
1 polymer ?
#
loop_
_entity_poly.entity_id
_entity_poly.type
_entity_poly.pdbx_seq_one_letter_code
_entity_poly.pdbx_strand_id
1 'polypeptide(L)'
;MEQDRSYRYQPLPPIAEQGRTPPFTRLLLHPGSGEEPFEAQLQIISVEDAPLYEALSYTWGNPTDEPRDYIWLQGYPLPVKPNLEDALRSLRLPTQVRRLWIDALCIDQSNLDERSRQVQYMRLVYKHAAHVIVWLGLKTAGTQEAFLAAERLARIREYTHPGANAAQLDTYAVKQLMSSMVDDLPETCMAHLDEVFERQYFKRCWCVQEVVASTWAIAKIEDLEMSFFDLIASLVILARWKGEMSIHRPYELWNLILMRRQPTMTQSRPRVEGSIGSFLGLLELTRTLQATDDRDKVFSLMGICDEGLNPVLALTQVFDNNDSWRIRLIRRGFTRINNFVNGLAPDLNFGRPRALRPDYKRETVLVYCDLTRFLMRKQPRILDVLDHVQHNEDPDLGEYPSWVPKWFNQRTCFVFKGAYLAGFCDGHFRYFAELHDIPIRDDPVRPKVLSLDGYHVDMVHMTSETFNFGWGSRATASAIVDAWQQLFGVSIAPRCRRKYRDGSLLDVAFCKAVLAGVLGSIIGHSYLLTQKHGGLNPLFDDRMQKPREELDEEVQDLAETFLAQMAEFGLPPTADEFGHPGRKEKLQTFGAGARTYSNSRRAFVTRDGRVGIGPMMMQPGDEVVVLFGGRMPFIARSRGDHRLLVGSCYLVDDELMWGKVTEKLVEHVWIAPGNAGTEVLPKVTNCQELADSDYPGLLQLAQKLCINLVVVGPDDHVVGGLGDHFRNNGIPCFAPSKRAAIIEGSKDWAKDFMCRWKIPTAAYETFAKMDYEKAKAFLRRSDRRVVIKADGLAAGKGVFVPDTPEEAEKALEEIMLSSKFGKAGERVIVEEYLEGYEISVLTFTDGSSILTLPPGQDHKRARDGDKGLNTGGMGVYTPVPSVSAAEMTEIEETIVRPTLRGLELDGRSFNGMLFTGIMMTASGPKVLEYNARFGDPETQSMILLLSDEALPELILACVEKRLADVKSSVPSEFACNITVAAGGYPESYRKGDIIHMDTPPQGVPIFHAGTERVGGELRTAGGRVFSVAATGKTLKEAVSAAYAGVEGIHFEGMFYRRDIAASSLKPGPGGQVGGDP
;
A
#
# COMPACT_ATOMS: atom_id res chain seq x y z
N MET A 1 20.10 42.30 50.85
CA MET A 1 19.46 42.42 49.52
C MET A 1 20.48 42.00 48.47
N GLU A 2 20.67 40.69 48.30
CA GLU A 2 21.42 40.11 47.18
C GLU A 2 20.56 38.96 46.66
N GLN A 3 19.43 39.33 46.03
CA GLN A 3 18.64 38.38 45.26
C GLN A 3 19.09 38.49 43.81
N ASP A 4 19.69 37.40 43.33
CA ASP A 4 19.58 36.87 41.98
C ASP A 4 20.05 37.79 40.83
N ARG A 5 21.38 37.84 40.61
CA ARG A 5 21.97 38.36 39.37
C ARG A 5 22.22 37.19 38.38
N SER A 6 21.18 36.44 38.04
CA SER A 6 21.23 35.45 36.95
C SER A 6 21.21 36.16 35.59
N TYR A 7 21.95 35.62 34.61
CA TYR A 7 21.93 36.16 33.25
C TYR A 7 20.55 36.00 32.63
N ARG A 8 20.03 37.07 31.99
CA ARG A 8 18.74 37.06 31.29
C ARG A 8 18.95 37.08 29.78
N TYR A 9 18.47 36.04 29.11
CA TYR A 9 18.52 35.93 27.65
C TYR A 9 17.77 37.07 26.96
N GLN A 10 18.33 37.55 25.86
CA GLN A 10 17.63 38.48 24.97
C GLN A 10 16.65 37.67 24.11
N PRO A 11 15.37 38.09 24.02
CA PRO A 11 14.40 37.37 23.21
C PRO A 11 14.79 37.42 21.74
N LEU A 12 14.75 36.27 21.08
CA LEU A 12 14.99 36.21 19.65
C LEU A 12 13.90 36.97 18.88
N PRO A 13 14.27 37.72 17.83
CA PRO A 13 13.29 38.35 16.97
C PRO A 13 12.33 37.32 16.36
N PRO A 14 11.07 37.69 16.06
CA PRO A 14 10.22 36.87 15.20
C PRO A 14 10.92 36.68 13.84
N ILE A 15 10.61 35.58 13.14
CA ILE A 15 11.26 35.29 11.87
C ILE A 15 10.82 36.38 10.86
N ALA A 16 11.74 37.25 10.48
CA ALA A 16 11.43 38.45 9.69
C ALA A 16 10.90 38.10 8.29
N GLU A 17 10.01 38.93 7.75
CA GLU A 17 9.43 38.80 6.39
C GLU A 17 10.48 38.86 5.25
N GLN A 18 11.73 39.25 5.55
CA GLN A 18 12.79 39.50 4.55
C GLN A 18 14.02 38.61 4.67
N GLY A 19 14.03 37.58 5.54
CA GLY A 19 15.15 36.64 5.70
C GLY A 19 14.73 35.19 5.45
N ARG A 20 15.55 34.41 4.73
CA ARG A 20 15.28 32.98 4.47
C ARG A 20 15.60 32.08 5.68
N THR A 21 16.38 32.57 6.66
CA THR A 21 16.79 31.81 7.85
C THR A 21 16.51 32.55 9.15
N PRO A 22 16.12 31.86 10.24
CA PRO A 22 15.83 32.49 11.52
C PRO A 22 17.11 32.97 12.22
N PRO A 23 17.05 34.05 13.01
CA PRO A 23 18.16 34.51 13.81
C PRO A 23 18.49 33.50 14.92
N PHE A 24 19.76 33.42 15.29
CA PHE A 24 20.25 32.58 16.38
C PHE A 24 21.25 33.36 17.26
N THR A 25 21.40 32.91 18.49
CA THR A 25 22.41 33.45 19.41
C THR A 25 23.70 32.68 19.25
N ARG A 26 24.86 33.36 19.23
CA ARG A 26 26.19 32.74 19.29
C ARG A 26 27.01 33.27 20.47
N LEU A 27 28.04 32.53 20.85
CA LEU A 27 29.00 32.86 21.91
C LEU A 27 30.29 33.45 21.33
N LEU A 28 30.73 34.56 21.91
CA LEU A 28 32.06 35.15 21.72
C LEU A 28 32.88 34.88 22.98
N LEU A 29 33.69 33.81 22.97
CA LEU A 29 34.53 33.42 24.10
C LEU A 29 35.81 34.26 24.09
N HIS A 30 36.06 35.01 25.16
CA HIS A 30 37.23 35.89 25.27
C HIS A 30 38.52 35.10 25.52
N PRO A 31 39.67 35.65 25.09
CA PRO A 31 40.94 34.98 25.28
C PRO A 31 41.35 34.80 26.74
N GLY A 32 42.27 33.87 26.97
CA GLY A 32 42.98 33.71 28.24
C GLY A 32 43.50 32.29 28.45
N SER A 33 44.05 32.02 29.63
CA SER A 33 44.90 30.84 29.85
C SER A 33 44.61 30.10 31.16
N GLY A 34 44.78 28.76 31.13
CA GLY A 34 44.71 27.90 32.32
C GLY A 34 43.39 28.01 33.09
N GLU A 35 43.50 28.31 34.39
CA GLU A 35 42.40 28.40 35.34
C GLU A 35 41.73 29.80 35.39
N GLU A 36 42.10 30.72 34.48
CA GLU A 36 41.46 32.04 34.42
C GLU A 36 39.94 31.90 34.20
N PRO A 37 39.09 32.74 34.85
CA PRO A 37 37.64 32.71 34.65
C PRO A 37 37.25 32.88 33.17
N PHE A 38 36.15 32.26 32.76
CA PHE A 38 35.62 32.43 31.42
C PHE A 38 34.86 33.75 31.30
N GLU A 39 35.34 34.66 30.47
CA GLU A 39 34.57 35.83 30.04
C GLU A 39 34.02 35.60 28.63
N ALA A 40 32.75 35.92 28.40
CA ALA A 40 32.15 35.83 27.08
C ALA A 40 30.98 36.78 26.87
N GLN A 41 30.55 36.88 25.60
CA GLN A 41 29.37 37.64 25.19
C GLN A 41 28.47 36.80 24.29
N LEU A 42 27.15 36.87 24.50
CA LEU A 42 26.16 36.35 23.57
C LEU A 42 25.75 37.42 22.56
N GLN A 43 25.61 37.03 21.29
CA GLN A 43 25.23 37.91 20.18
C GLN A 43 24.17 37.25 19.31
N ILE A 44 23.04 37.92 19.07
CA ILE A 44 22.01 37.50 18.12
C ILE A 44 22.43 37.90 16.70
N ILE A 45 22.38 36.96 15.75
CA ILE A 45 22.77 37.18 14.35
C ILE A 45 21.94 36.32 13.39
N SER A 46 21.81 36.77 12.13
CA SER A 46 21.24 35.98 11.03
C SER A 46 22.19 34.85 10.64
N VAL A 47 21.69 33.64 10.38
CA VAL A 47 22.51 32.47 9.99
C VAL A 47 23.24 32.72 8.67
N GLU A 48 22.57 33.32 7.68
CA GLU A 48 23.14 33.60 6.37
C GLU A 48 24.20 34.72 6.40
N ASP A 49 24.06 35.67 7.31
CA ASP A 49 24.96 36.84 7.44
C ASP A 49 26.02 36.67 8.53
N ALA A 50 26.08 35.52 9.20
CA ALA A 50 26.99 35.28 10.30
C ALA A 50 28.46 35.17 9.82
N PRO A 51 29.39 35.96 10.39
CA PRO A 51 30.82 35.68 10.23
C PRO A 51 31.16 34.26 10.66
N LEU A 52 32.19 33.65 10.05
CA LEU A 52 32.63 32.28 10.33
C LEU A 52 32.71 32.01 11.84
N TYR A 53 32.04 30.94 12.26
CA TYR A 53 31.97 30.45 13.62
C TYR A 53 32.06 28.92 13.63
N GLU A 54 32.43 28.35 14.76
CA GLU A 54 32.47 26.90 14.97
C GLU A 54 31.28 26.48 15.85
N ALA A 55 30.74 25.29 15.63
CA ALA A 55 29.68 24.74 16.47
C ALA A 55 30.23 23.58 17.31
N LEU A 56 29.88 23.53 18.59
CA LEU A 56 30.28 22.43 19.48
C LEU A 56 29.25 21.31 19.42
N SER A 57 29.73 20.09 19.25
CA SER A 57 28.97 18.85 19.37
C SER A 57 29.53 18.04 20.54
N TYR A 58 28.73 17.86 21.59
CA TYR A 58 29.22 17.28 22.85
C TYR A 58 28.09 16.68 23.70
N THR A 59 28.45 15.97 24.77
CA THR A 59 27.50 15.48 25.77
C THR A 59 27.41 16.43 26.95
N TRP A 60 26.22 16.80 27.39
CA TRP A 60 26.04 17.77 28.47
C TRP A 60 26.52 17.29 29.86
N GLY A 61 26.89 16.02 30.03
CA GLY A 61 27.18 15.41 31.33
C GLY A 61 25.92 14.92 32.04
N ASN A 62 26.05 14.39 33.27
CA ASN A 62 24.89 13.88 34.01
C ASN A 62 24.00 15.05 34.47
N PRO A 63 22.67 14.87 34.53
CA PRO A 63 21.75 15.86 35.06
C PRO A 63 22.10 16.31 36.48
N THR A 64 22.64 15.40 37.29
CA THR A 64 22.99 15.57 38.71
C THR A 64 24.37 16.19 38.94
N ASP A 65 25.18 16.38 37.90
CA ASP A 65 26.50 16.97 38.06
C ASP A 65 26.37 18.46 38.43
N GLU A 66 26.95 18.85 39.55
CA GLU A 66 27.01 20.25 39.96
C GLU A 66 28.03 21.02 39.07
N PRO A 67 27.74 22.29 38.71
CA PRO A 67 28.69 23.15 38.04
C PRO A 67 29.96 23.32 38.88
N ARG A 68 31.12 23.11 38.26
CA ARG A 68 32.43 23.39 38.89
C ARG A 68 32.78 24.88 38.82
N ASP A 69 32.39 25.54 37.73
CA ASP A 69 32.71 26.94 37.46
C ASP A 69 31.57 27.63 36.67
N TYR A 70 31.70 28.94 36.49
CA TYR A 70 30.74 29.81 35.79
C TYR A 70 31.38 30.44 34.56
N ILE A 71 30.55 30.63 33.51
CA ILE A 71 30.88 31.56 32.42
C ILE A 71 30.27 32.93 32.70
N TRP A 72 31.08 33.97 32.69
CA TRP A 72 30.66 35.34 32.95
C TRP A 72 30.22 36.00 31.64
N LEU A 73 28.90 36.07 31.45
CA LEU A 73 28.27 36.68 30.28
C LEU A 73 27.96 38.15 30.58
N GLN A 74 28.74 39.07 30.01
CA GLN A 74 28.57 40.52 30.22
C GLN A 74 28.52 40.91 31.72
N GLY A 75 29.31 40.23 32.56
CA GLY A 75 29.38 40.47 34.01
C GLY A 75 28.36 39.69 34.86
N TYR A 76 27.53 38.84 34.26
CA TYR A 76 26.59 37.97 34.98
C TYR A 76 27.03 36.50 34.89
N PRO A 77 27.05 35.76 36.01
CA PRO A 77 27.45 34.36 36.00
C PRO A 77 26.35 33.47 35.40
N LEU A 78 26.75 32.51 34.55
CA LEU A 78 25.92 31.42 34.07
C LEU A 78 26.63 30.09 34.39
N PRO A 79 25.98 29.14 35.09
CA PRO A 79 26.61 27.89 35.50
C PRO A 79 26.93 27.00 34.30
N VAL A 80 28.11 26.36 34.30
CA VAL A 80 28.57 25.46 33.24
C VAL A 80 28.86 24.08 33.81
N LYS A 81 28.36 23.03 33.16
CA LYS A 81 28.60 21.64 33.60
C LYS A 81 30.05 21.21 33.33
N PRO A 82 30.60 20.27 34.14
CA PRO A 82 31.99 19.83 34.04
C PRO A 82 32.48 19.52 32.62
N ASN A 83 31.73 18.74 31.83
CA ASN A 83 32.18 18.37 30.50
C ASN A 83 32.21 19.56 29.52
N LEU A 84 31.31 20.53 29.68
CA LEU A 84 31.33 21.75 28.88
C LEU A 84 32.46 22.67 29.32
N GLU A 85 32.75 22.75 30.61
CA GLU A 85 33.92 23.46 31.13
C GLU A 85 35.21 22.90 30.54
N ASP A 86 35.42 21.58 30.61
CA ASP A 86 36.60 20.90 30.07
C ASP A 86 36.77 21.22 28.57
N ALA A 87 35.66 21.20 27.81
CA ALA A 87 35.64 21.59 26.41
C ALA A 87 36.03 23.07 26.23
N LEU A 88 35.44 24.00 27.00
CA LEU A 88 35.73 25.43 26.90
C LEU A 88 37.19 25.74 27.24
N ARG A 89 37.79 25.10 28.26
CA ARG A 89 39.22 25.26 28.57
C ARG A 89 40.10 24.80 27.41
N SER A 90 39.77 23.65 26.81
CA SER A 90 40.51 23.12 25.65
C SER A 90 40.35 23.98 24.39
N LEU A 91 39.20 24.65 24.23
CA LEU A 91 38.89 25.46 23.04
C LEU A 91 39.28 26.93 23.19
N ARG A 92 39.44 27.47 24.39
CA ARG A 92 39.79 28.87 24.61
C ARG A 92 41.17 29.17 24.02
N LEU A 93 41.23 30.20 23.18
CA LEU A 93 42.50 30.66 22.60
C LEU A 93 43.17 31.66 23.56
N PRO A 94 44.50 31.68 23.66
CA PRO A 94 45.19 32.55 24.63
C PRO A 94 45.14 34.04 24.25
N THR A 95 44.97 34.37 22.96
CA THR A 95 45.13 35.74 22.45
C THR A 95 44.00 36.23 21.54
N GLN A 96 43.07 35.36 21.16
CA GLN A 96 42.00 35.69 20.22
C GLN A 96 40.62 35.31 20.76
N VAL A 97 39.60 36.10 20.40
CA VAL A 97 38.21 35.76 20.67
C VAL A 97 37.79 34.60 19.77
N ARG A 98 37.25 33.53 20.36
CA ARG A 98 36.74 32.37 19.62
C ARG A 98 35.23 32.48 19.46
N ARG A 99 34.75 32.34 18.23
CA ARG A 99 33.32 32.44 17.88
C ARG A 99 32.71 31.05 17.86
N LEU A 100 31.89 30.74 18.87
CA LEU A 100 31.33 29.42 19.08
C LEU A 100 29.81 29.45 19.06
N TRP A 101 29.20 28.34 18.67
CA TRP A 101 27.81 28.04 18.95
C TRP A 101 27.73 26.79 19.84
N ILE A 102 27.05 26.92 20.98
CA ILE A 102 26.93 25.88 21.99
C ILE A 102 25.48 25.87 22.45
N ASP A 103 24.74 24.81 22.13
CA ASP A 103 23.30 24.67 22.38
C ASP A 103 22.89 25.01 23.83
N ALA A 104 23.63 24.50 24.82
CA ALA A 104 23.37 24.72 26.24
C ALA A 104 23.52 26.19 26.69
N LEU A 105 24.28 27.00 25.96
CA LEU A 105 24.53 28.40 26.29
C LEU A 105 23.79 29.37 25.35
N CYS A 106 23.59 28.98 24.10
CA CYS A 106 23.03 29.82 23.03
C CYS A 106 21.51 29.71 22.91
N ILE A 107 20.88 28.69 23.51
CA ILE A 107 19.42 28.54 23.56
C ILE A 107 18.97 28.75 25.01
N ASP A 108 17.94 29.57 25.21
CA ASP A 108 17.30 29.70 26.53
C ASP A 108 16.56 28.40 26.88
N GLN A 109 17.21 27.55 27.69
CA GLN A 109 16.67 26.25 28.09
C GLN A 109 15.43 26.36 29.00
N SER A 110 15.21 27.52 29.62
CA SER A 110 14.06 27.78 30.48
C SER A 110 12.79 28.12 29.70
N ASN A 111 12.94 28.61 28.46
CA ASN A 111 11.84 29.00 27.60
C ASN A 111 11.51 27.87 26.61
N LEU A 112 10.49 27.07 26.95
CA LEU A 112 10.09 25.92 26.13
C LEU A 112 9.63 26.29 24.71
N ASP A 113 9.02 27.46 24.52
CA ASP A 113 8.60 27.92 23.18
C ASP A 113 9.82 28.27 22.33
N GLU A 114 10.79 28.99 22.91
CA GLU A 114 12.06 29.26 22.24
C GLU A 114 12.81 27.98 21.91
N ARG A 115 12.94 27.05 22.87
CA ARG A 115 13.59 25.76 22.69
C ARG A 115 12.95 24.96 21.57
N SER A 116 11.61 24.84 21.56
CA SER A 116 10.86 24.16 20.48
C SER A 116 11.14 24.77 19.11
N ARG A 117 11.18 26.11 18.99
CA ARG A 117 11.51 26.79 17.74
C ARG A 117 12.97 26.59 17.33
N GLN A 118 13.91 26.78 18.25
CA GLN A 118 15.35 26.67 17.95
C GLN A 118 15.73 25.25 17.50
N VAL A 119 15.17 24.23 18.15
CA VAL A 119 15.36 22.82 17.77
C VAL A 119 14.97 22.54 16.32
N GLN A 120 13.90 23.16 15.83
CA GLN A 120 13.45 23.02 14.45
C GLN A 120 14.46 23.52 13.41
N TYR A 121 15.30 24.50 13.78
CA TYR A 121 16.26 25.14 12.87
C TYR A 121 17.72 24.84 13.22
N MET A 122 17.97 24.08 14.28
CA MET A 122 19.31 23.75 14.77
C MET A 122 20.21 23.14 13.68
N ARG A 123 19.65 22.32 12.78
CA ARG A 123 20.36 21.81 11.59
C ARG A 123 21.03 22.91 10.78
N LEU A 124 20.37 24.06 10.59
CA LEU A 124 20.91 25.18 9.80
C LEU A 124 22.15 25.76 10.47
N VAL A 125 22.16 25.86 11.79
CA VAL A 125 23.32 26.33 12.55
C VAL A 125 24.53 25.42 12.29
N TYR A 126 24.37 24.11 12.45
CA TYR A 126 25.44 23.16 12.17
C TYR A 126 25.86 23.12 10.69
N LYS A 127 24.92 23.33 9.75
CA LYS A 127 25.21 23.38 8.31
C LYS A 127 26.06 24.58 7.91
N HIS A 128 25.84 25.73 8.53
CA HIS A 128 26.52 26.99 8.22
C HIS A 128 27.76 27.25 9.09
N ALA A 129 28.05 26.39 10.08
CA ALA A 129 29.29 26.43 10.83
C ALA A 129 30.50 26.16 9.92
N ALA A 130 31.62 26.83 10.19
CA ALA A 130 32.88 26.61 9.48
C ALA A 130 33.39 25.19 9.71
N HIS A 131 33.37 24.76 10.98
CA HIS A 131 33.64 23.39 11.40
C HIS A 131 32.77 23.03 12.60
N VAL A 132 32.39 21.76 12.71
CA VAL A 132 31.77 21.19 13.90
C VAL A 132 32.84 20.48 14.72
N ILE A 133 32.99 20.89 15.97
CA ILE A 133 33.94 20.30 16.90
C ILE A 133 33.24 19.22 17.69
N VAL A 134 33.59 17.97 17.42
CA VAL A 134 33.13 16.80 18.16
C VAL A 134 34.02 16.62 19.38
N TRP A 135 33.54 17.12 20.52
CA TRP A 135 34.25 16.98 21.80
C TRP A 135 34.00 15.61 22.40
N LEU A 136 35.05 14.80 22.49
CA LEU A 136 34.99 13.44 23.01
C LEU A 136 35.41 13.37 24.49
N GLY A 137 35.85 14.46 25.12
CA GLY A 137 36.27 14.51 26.52
C GLY A 137 37.79 14.57 26.70
N LEU A 138 38.26 14.29 27.93
CA LEU A 138 39.68 14.34 28.31
C LEU A 138 40.47 13.11 27.85
N LYS A 139 41.80 13.19 27.91
CA LYS A 139 42.72 12.09 27.57
C LYS A 139 42.70 11.00 28.65
N THR A 140 42.79 9.76 28.19
CA THR A 140 43.14 8.58 29.01
C THR A 140 44.53 8.07 28.60
N ALA A 141 45.13 7.19 29.41
CA ALA A 141 46.47 6.64 29.16
C ALA A 141 46.65 6.05 27.75
N GLY A 142 45.61 5.46 27.16
CA GLY A 142 45.64 4.84 25.82
C GLY A 142 45.11 5.70 24.67
N THR A 143 44.69 6.95 24.92
CA THR A 143 44.02 7.76 23.87
C THR A 143 44.96 8.08 22.69
N GLN A 144 46.24 8.35 22.95
CA GLN A 144 47.21 8.61 21.88
C GLN A 144 47.41 7.40 20.96
N GLU A 145 47.48 6.20 21.54
CA GLU A 145 47.58 4.94 20.79
C GLU A 145 46.33 4.70 19.94
N ALA A 146 45.15 4.97 20.50
CA ALA A 146 43.88 4.85 19.79
C ALA A 146 43.80 5.78 18.57
N PHE A 147 44.23 7.04 18.72
CA PHE A 147 44.23 8.02 17.62
C PHE A 147 45.23 7.63 16.53
N LEU A 148 46.43 7.16 16.92
CA LEU A 148 47.40 6.66 15.94
C LEU A 148 46.88 5.43 15.18
N ALA A 149 46.24 4.49 15.88
CA ALA A 149 45.60 3.33 15.27
C ALA A 149 44.48 3.74 14.30
N ALA A 150 43.59 4.64 14.71
CA ALA A 150 42.50 5.15 13.87
C ALA A 150 43.03 5.82 12.59
N GLU A 151 44.09 6.64 12.70
CA GLU A 151 44.72 7.30 11.56
C GLU A 151 45.27 6.30 10.54
N ARG A 152 46.00 5.27 11.01
CA ARG A 152 46.56 4.22 10.14
C ARG A 152 45.46 3.40 9.48
N LEU A 153 44.46 2.98 10.24
CA LEU A 153 43.34 2.18 9.74
C LEU A 153 42.47 2.94 8.75
N ALA A 154 42.33 4.27 8.89
CA ALA A 154 41.60 5.10 7.93
C ALA A 154 42.24 5.07 6.53
N ARG A 155 43.57 4.90 6.41
CA ARG A 155 44.29 4.80 5.13
C ARG A 155 43.96 3.54 4.34
N ILE A 156 43.35 2.51 4.95
CA ILE A 156 42.84 1.31 4.23
C ILE A 156 41.82 1.70 3.15
N ARG A 157 41.12 2.83 3.33
CA ARG A 157 40.20 3.36 2.32
C ARG A 157 40.89 3.62 0.97
N GLU A 158 42.14 4.09 1.00
CA GLU A 158 42.94 4.37 -0.20
C GLU A 158 43.14 3.10 -1.06
N TYR A 159 43.19 1.93 -0.41
CA TYR A 159 43.36 0.62 -1.05
C TYR A 159 42.03 -0.10 -1.37
N THR A 160 40.90 0.41 -0.88
CA THR A 160 39.56 -0.21 -1.03
C THR A 160 38.60 0.64 -1.87
N HIS A 161 39.08 1.72 -2.50
CA HIS A 161 38.29 2.57 -3.39
C HIS A 161 37.85 1.84 -4.68
N PRO A 162 36.66 2.18 -5.23
CA PRO A 162 36.10 1.56 -6.44
C PRO A 162 36.89 1.83 -7.75
N GLY A 163 37.96 2.62 -7.70
CA GLY A 163 38.90 2.82 -8.82
C GLY A 163 40.14 1.90 -8.77
N ALA A 164 40.41 1.26 -7.64
CA ALA A 164 41.33 0.12 -7.58
C ALA A 164 40.56 -1.12 -8.05
N ASN A 165 41.21 -2.07 -8.74
CA ASN A 165 40.60 -3.31 -9.25
C ASN A 165 39.89 -4.10 -8.12
N ALA A 166 38.63 -3.76 -7.82
CA ALA A 166 37.84 -4.31 -6.73
C ALA A 166 37.49 -5.79 -6.94
N ALA A 167 37.80 -6.34 -8.11
CA ALA A 167 37.65 -7.75 -8.44
C ALA A 167 38.80 -8.65 -7.92
N GLN A 168 39.86 -8.11 -7.30
CA GLN A 168 41.07 -8.88 -6.94
C GLN A 168 41.48 -8.88 -5.45
N LEU A 169 40.79 -8.19 -4.55
CA LEU A 169 41.13 -8.21 -3.12
C LEU A 169 40.38 -9.31 -2.37
N ASP A 170 41.04 -10.47 -2.22
CA ASP A 170 40.60 -11.57 -1.37
C ASP A 170 40.55 -11.15 0.13
N THR A 171 39.64 -11.74 0.90
CA THR A 171 39.44 -11.53 2.35
C THR A 171 40.74 -11.78 3.12
N TYR A 172 41.57 -12.73 2.65
CA TYR A 172 42.89 -13.00 3.20
C TYR A 172 43.87 -11.82 3.00
N ALA A 173 43.85 -11.17 1.84
CA ALA A 173 44.71 -10.04 1.51
C ALA A 173 44.37 -8.80 2.34
N VAL A 174 43.08 -8.51 2.56
CA VAL A 174 42.64 -7.43 3.45
C VAL A 174 43.05 -7.71 4.90
N LYS A 175 42.93 -8.95 5.37
CA LYS A 175 43.35 -9.34 6.73
C LYS A 175 44.87 -9.19 6.93
N GLN A 176 45.67 -9.56 5.94
CA GLN A 176 47.11 -9.36 5.94
C GLN A 176 47.50 -7.87 5.93
N LEU A 177 46.84 -7.08 5.07
CA LEU A 177 47.04 -5.63 5.02
C LEU A 177 46.70 -4.98 6.38
N MET A 178 45.59 -5.39 6.99
CA MET A 178 45.18 -4.90 8.30
C MET A 178 46.21 -5.24 9.38
N SER A 179 46.72 -6.48 9.42
CA SER A 179 47.82 -6.84 10.32
C SER A 179 49.02 -5.92 10.10
N SER A 180 49.48 -5.81 8.85
CA SER A 180 50.65 -4.98 8.52
C SER A 180 50.55 -3.51 8.92
N MET A 181 49.34 -2.94 8.95
CA MET A 181 49.13 -1.54 9.34
C MET A 181 49.16 -1.31 10.85
N VAL A 182 48.93 -2.37 11.65
CA VAL A 182 48.92 -2.33 13.12
C VAL A 182 50.05 -3.14 13.76
N ASP A 183 50.88 -3.84 12.98
CA ASP A 183 51.96 -4.72 13.47
C ASP A 183 53.00 -3.96 14.34
N ASP A 184 53.21 -2.66 14.09
CA ASP A 184 54.12 -1.80 14.89
C ASP A 184 53.41 -1.07 16.05
N LEU A 185 52.12 -1.34 16.29
CA LEU A 185 51.36 -0.75 17.40
C LEU A 185 51.27 -1.73 18.58
N PRO A 186 51.13 -1.21 19.82
CA PRO A 186 50.87 -2.07 20.98
C PRO A 186 49.63 -2.96 20.78
N GLU A 187 49.66 -4.19 21.28
CA GLU A 187 48.52 -5.13 21.21
C GLU A 187 47.23 -4.55 21.84
N THR A 188 47.38 -3.57 22.74
CA THR A 188 46.30 -2.84 23.43
C THR A 188 45.62 -1.76 22.58
N CYS A 189 46.18 -1.37 21.43
CA CYS A 189 45.69 -0.22 20.65
C CYS A 189 44.22 -0.37 20.19
N MET A 190 43.79 -1.58 19.83
CA MET A 190 42.42 -1.88 19.42
C MET A 190 41.44 -1.80 20.60
N ALA A 191 41.88 -2.15 21.81
CA ALA A 191 41.08 -2.01 23.02
C ALA A 191 40.90 -0.53 23.40
N HIS A 192 41.96 0.28 23.30
CA HIS A 192 41.87 1.73 23.52
C HIS A 192 41.01 2.43 22.47
N LEU A 193 41.05 1.97 21.22
CA LEU A 193 40.14 2.46 20.18
C LEU A 193 38.68 2.15 20.51
N ASP A 194 38.41 0.96 21.04
CA ASP A 194 37.06 0.61 21.53
C ASP A 194 36.61 1.49 22.70
N GLU A 195 37.49 1.78 23.65
CA GLU A 195 37.22 2.71 24.76
C GLU A 195 36.79 4.10 24.26
N VAL A 196 37.35 4.59 23.16
CA VAL A 196 36.92 5.86 22.53
C VAL A 196 35.48 5.77 22.03
N PHE A 197 35.09 4.67 21.39
CA PHE A 197 33.72 4.45 20.91
C PHE A 197 32.71 4.12 22.01
N GLU A 198 33.17 3.69 23.19
CA GLU A 198 32.33 3.49 24.38
C GLU A 198 31.94 4.79 25.10
N ARG A 199 32.59 5.92 24.75
CA ARG A 199 32.27 7.24 25.32
C ARG A 199 30.83 7.64 25.03
N GLN A 200 30.24 8.40 25.96
CA GLN A 200 28.83 8.81 25.91
C GLN A 200 28.42 9.54 24.63
N TYR A 201 29.37 10.21 23.95
CA TYR A 201 29.13 10.90 22.69
C TYR A 201 28.50 9.99 21.62
N PHE A 202 29.06 8.79 21.42
CA PHE A 202 28.57 7.83 20.42
C PHE A 202 27.24 7.18 20.79
N LYS A 203 26.79 7.40 22.02
CA LYS A 203 25.51 6.91 22.56
C LYS A 203 24.45 8.00 22.53
N ARG A 204 24.73 9.27 22.25
CA ARG A 204 23.75 10.37 22.32
C ARG A 204 23.05 10.63 20.97
N CYS A 205 21.73 10.79 21.00
CA CYS A 205 20.91 10.94 19.79
C CYS A 205 21.18 12.26 19.02
N TRP A 206 21.27 13.39 19.73
CA TRP A 206 21.51 14.72 19.12
C TRP A 206 22.80 14.81 18.31
N CYS A 207 23.88 14.17 18.76
CA CYS A 207 25.19 14.18 18.11
C CYS A 207 25.15 13.69 16.65
N VAL A 208 24.15 12.86 16.30
CA VAL A 208 23.95 12.37 14.94
C VAL A 208 23.58 13.52 13.99
N GLN A 209 22.57 14.33 14.35
CA GLN A 209 22.14 15.46 13.52
C GLN A 209 23.26 16.47 13.31
N GLU A 210 24.02 16.73 14.38
CA GLU A 210 25.08 17.73 14.42
C GLU A 210 26.20 17.41 13.42
N VAL A 211 26.64 16.14 13.39
CA VAL A 211 27.66 15.66 12.43
C VAL A 211 27.08 15.54 11.02
N VAL A 212 25.85 15.05 10.86
CA VAL A 212 25.24 14.88 9.53
C VAL A 212 25.00 16.22 8.84
N ALA A 213 24.55 17.23 9.58
CA ALA A 213 24.30 18.58 9.07
C ALA A 213 25.60 19.32 8.71
N SER A 214 26.71 19.00 9.38
CA SER A 214 27.99 19.70 9.22
C SER A 214 28.54 19.63 7.79
N THR A 215 29.27 20.64 7.36
CA THR A 215 30.12 20.53 6.15
C THR A 215 31.41 19.76 6.48
N TRP A 216 32.03 20.09 7.62
CA TRP A 216 33.25 19.47 8.13
C TRP A 216 33.16 19.23 9.64
N ALA A 217 33.68 18.09 10.12
CA ALA A 217 33.66 17.71 11.53
C ALA A 217 35.03 17.21 12.01
N ILE A 218 35.47 17.71 13.17
CA ILE A 218 36.76 17.38 13.80
C ILE A 218 36.49 16.63 15.10
N ALA A 219 37.07 15.45 15.27
CA ALA A 219 37.09 14.74 16.55
C ALA A 219 38.20 15.33 17.43
N LYS A 220 37.86 15.75 18.65
CA LYS A 220 38.81 16.37 19.59
C LYS A 220 38.80 15.68 20.95
N ILE A 221 40.00 15.34 21.44
CA ILE A 221 40.27 14.90 22.81
C ILE A 221 41.43 15.74 23.34
N GLU A 222 41.14 16.75 24.14
CA GLU A 222 42.10 17.78 24.56
C GLU A 222 42.87 18.36 23.34
N ASP A 223 44.20 18.26 23.32
CA ASP A 223 45.08 18.69 22.24
C ASP A 223 45.12 17.72 21.04
N LEU A 224 44.58 16.50 21.15
CA LEU A 224 44.49 15.59 20.00
C LEU A 224 43.31 15.95 19.12
N GLU A 225 43.55 15.99 17.81
CA GLU A 225 42.52 16.25 16.82
C GLU A 225 42.73 15.41 15.56
N MET A 226 41.62 15.00 14.95
CA MET A 226 41.60 14.38 13.63
C MET A 226 40.25 14.60 12.95
N SER A 227 40.15 14.26 11.68
CA SER A 227 38.85 14.18 10.99
C SER A 227 37.95 13.18 11.71
N PHE A 228 36.73 13.60 12.07
CA PHE A 228 35.75 12.70 12.69
C PHE A 228 35.39 11.52 11.76
N PHE A 229 35.42 11.76 10.44
CA PHE A 229 35.11 10.74 9.44
C PHE A 229 36.21 9.68 9.28
N ASP A 230 37.45 10.02 9.65
CA ASP A 230 38.58 9.09 9.71
C ASP A 230 38.52 8.28 11.00
N LEU A 231 38.14 8.90 12.12
CA LEU A 231 37.88 8.18 13.36
C LEU A 231 36.80 7.10 13.15
N ILE A 232 35.61 7.45 12.66
CA ILE A 232 34.53 6.46 12.43
C ILE A 232 34.84 5.45 11.31
N ALA A 233 35.88 5.67 10.48
CA ALA A 233 36.39 4.67 9.53
C ALA A 233 36.80 3.39 10.23
N SER A 234 37.50 3.57 11.35
CA SER A 234 38.10 2.50 12.12
C SER A 234 37.05 1.63 12.80
N LEU A 235 35.82 2.12 12.96
CA LEU A 235 34.72 1.40 13.60
C LEU A 235 34.32 0.11 12.86
N VAL A 236 34.31 0.14 11.53
CA VAL A 236 34.00 -1.03 10.69
C VAL A 236 35.01 -2.14 10.91
N ILE A 237 36.27 -1.75 11.10
CA ILE A 237 37.40 -2.64 11.36
C ILE A 237 37.35 -3.17 12.78
N LEU A 238 37.07 -2.29 13.74
CA LEU A 238 36.92 -2.65 15.15
C LEU A 238 35.79 -3.67 15.37
N ALA A 239 34.64 -3.48 14.70
CA ALA A 239 33.52 -4.43 14.75
C ALA A 239 33.93 -5.83 14.23
N ARG A 240 34.74 -5.88 13.15
CA ARG A 240 35.30 -7.16 12.63
C ARG A 240 36.25 -7.82 13.61
N TRP A 241 37.12 -7.02 14.25
CA TRP A 241 38.09 -7.52 15.23
C TRP A 241 37.40 -8.17 16.43
N LYS A 242 36.30 -7.57 16.93
CA LYS A 242 35.53 -8.12 18.04
C LYS A 242 34.73 -9.38 17.71
N GLY A 243 34.46 -9.66 16.44
CA GLY A 243 33.51 -10.72 16.05
C GLY A 243 32.08 -10.47 16.56
N GLU A 244 31.78 -9.24 16.98
CA GLU A 244 30.53 -8.87 17.64
C GLU A 244 29.59 -8.13 16.67
N MET A 245 28.38 -8.65 16.59
CA MET A 245 27.21 -8.01 16.02
C MET A 245 26.23 -7.77 17.18
N SER A 246 26.47 -6.70 17.94
CA SER A 246 25.62 -6.40 19.08
C SER A 246 24.35 -5.69 18.61
N ILE A 247 23.19 -6.29 18.91
CA ILE A 247 21.84 -5.68 18.74
C ILE A 247 21.77 -4.31 19.44
N HIS A 248 22.71 -4.02 20.35
CA HIS A 248 22.73 -2.87 21.23
C HIS A 248 23.68 -1.73 20.79
N ARG A 249 24.42 -1.85 19.67
CA ARG A 249 25.41 -0.83 19.25
C ARG A 249 25.02 -0.12 17.94
N PRO A 250 25.17 1.22 17.84
CA PRO A 250 24.73 2.02 16.68
C PRO A 250 25.73 2.02 15.50
N TYR A 251 26.46 0.92 15.29
CA TYR A 251 27.54 0.86 14.28
C TYR A 251 27.04 1.06 12.86
N GLU A 252 25.87 0.50 12.55
CA GLU A 252 25.22 0.60 11.24
C GLU A 252 24.96 2.07 10.85
N LEU A 253 24.57 2.89 11.83
CA LEU A 253 24.28 4.31 11.63
C LEU A 253 25.55 5.10 11.29
N TRP A 254 26.62 4.94 12.07
CA TRP A 254 27.87 5.69 11.84
C TRP A 254 28.53 5.30 10.51
N ASN A 255 28.44 4.04 10.11
CA ASN A 255 28.91 3.59 8.81
C ASN A 255 28.03 4.13 7.66
N LEU A 256 26.70 4.21 7.83
CA LEU A 256 25.80 4.85 6.85
C LEU A 256 26.18 6.32 6.62
N ILE A 257 26.43 7.08 7.69
CA ILE A 257 26.83 8.49 7.63
C ILE A 257 28.13 8.66 6.85
N LEU A 258 29.09 7.77 7.09
CA LEU A 258 30.34 7.75 6.38
C LEU A 258 30.16 7.50 4.87
N MET A 259 29.43 6.45 4.51
CA MET A 259 29.29 6.01 3.12
C MET A 259 28.62 7.09 2.25
N ARG A 260 27.65 7.84 2.80
CA ARG A 260 26.95 8.91 2.08
C ARG A 260 27.81 10.12 1.71
N ARG A 261 29.00 10.27 2.28
CA ARG A 261 29.93 11.37 1.96
C ARG A 261 30.93 11.03 0.87
N GLN A 262 30.99 9.78 0.39
CA GLN A 262 31.94 9.39 -0.66
C GLN A 262 31.39 9.72 -2.07
N PRO A 263 32.12 10.49 -2.91
CA PRO A 263 31.61 10.98 -4.20
C PRO A 263 31.41 9.90 -5.29
N THR A 264 32.00 8.72 -5.14
CA THR A 264 32.22 7.74 -6.23
C THR A 264 31.39 6.46 -6.13
N MET A 265 30.54 6.31 -5.12
CA MET A 265 29.64 5.15 -5.01
C MET A 265 28.35 5.43 -5.78
N THR A 266 27.98 4.52 -6.68
CA THR A 266 26.71 4.45 -7.42
C THR A 266 25.53 4.15 -6.48
N GLN A 267 25.36 4.94 -5.44
CA GLN A 267 24.16 4.91 -4.61
C GLN A 267 23.13 5.89 -5.15
N SER A 268 21.86 5.50 -5.09
CA SER A 268 20.72 6.39 -5.34
C SER A 268 20.91 7.67 -4.54
N ARG A 269 21.03 8.81 -5.24
CA ARG A 269 21.08 10.14 -4.60
C ARG A 269 19.95 10.24 -3.57
N PRO A 270 20.19 10.85 -2.38
CA PRO A 270 19.16 11.01 -1.38
C PRO A 270 17.94 11.71 -1.99
N ARG A 271 16.73 11.21 -1.69
CA ARG A 271 15.47 11.75 -2.24
C ARG A 271 15.29 13.24 -1.88
N VAL A 272 15.83 13.64 -0.73
CA VAL A 272 15.85 15.00 -0.22
C VAL A 272 17.27 15.41 0.13
N GLU A 273 17.67 16.62 -0.27
CA GLU A 273 19.02 17.13 -0.03
C GLU A 273 19.35 17.22 1.48
N GLY A 274 20.46 16.59 1.87
CA GLY A 274 20.92 16.50 3.25
C GLY A 274 20.08 15.59 4.16
N SER A 275 19.22 14.74 3.61
CA SER A 275 18.61 13.61 4.33
C SER A 275 19.54 12.39 4.34
N ILE A 276 19.48 11.60 5.42
CA ILE A 276 20.14 10.29 5.51
C ILE A 276 19.18 9.09 5.47
N GLY A 277 17.85 9.30 5.30
CA GLY A 277 16.87 8.23 5.15
C GLY A 277 15.43 8.62 5.53
N SER A 278 14.52 7.65 5.46
CA SER A 278 13.13 7.81 5.94
C SER A 278 13.08 7.88 7.46
N PHE A 279 12.02 8.51 7.99
CA PHE A 279 11.87 8.71 9.42
C PHE A 279 11.79 7.38 10.18
N LEU A 280 10.96 6.43 9.72
CA LEU A 280 10.86 5.10 10.34
C LEU A 280 12.21 4.35 10.32
N GLY A 281 12.96 4.43 9.22
CA GLY A 281 14.29 3.80 9.12
C GLY A 281 15.30 4.41 10.09
N LEU A 282 15.28 5.73 10.28
CA LEU A 282 16.16 6.40 11.24
C LEU A 282 15.74 6.15 12.70
N LEU A 283 14.45 6.06 12.99
CA LEU A 283 13.94 5.65 14.31
C LEU A 283 14.42 4.24 14.68
N GLU A 284 14.47 3.32 13.70
CA GLU A 284 15.05 1.99 13.90
C GLU A 284 16.56 2.07 14.20
N LEU A 285 17.33 2.75 13.35
CA LEU A 285 18.80 2.84 13.46
C LEU A 285 19.28 3.56 14.72
N THR A 286 18.48 4.50 15.24
CA THR A 286 18.82 5.32 16.41
C THR A 286 18.20 4.81 17.71
N ARG A 287 17.50 3.67 17.69
CA ARG A 287 16.76 3.15 18.85
C ARG A 287 17.65 2.89 20.06
N THR A 288 18.89 2.46 19.85
CA THR A 288 19.88 2.19 20.92
C THR A 288 20.59 3.44 21.44
N LEU A 289 20.47 4.59 20.76
CA LEU A 289 20.98 5.86 21.27
C LEU A 289 20.18 6.30 22.51
N GLN A 290 20.73 7.21 23.28
CA GLN A 290 20.19 7.74 24.52
C GLN A 290 19.74 9.18 24.29
N ALA A 291 18.71 9.57 25.03
CA ALA A 291 18.18 10.91 25.07
C ALA A 291 17.87 11.25 26.53
N THR A 292 18.13 12.50 26.93
CA THR A 292 17.79 12.97 28.29
C THR A 292 16.29 13.24 28.41
N ASP A 293 15.67 13.72 27.34
CA ASP A 293 14.22 13.83 27.18
C ASP A 293 13.78 12.81 26.13
N ASP A 294 12.83 11.93 26.46
CA ASP A 294 12.37 10.87 25.55
C ASP A 294 11.90 11.42 24.20
N ARG A 295 11.33 12.64 24.17
CA ARG A 295 10.86 13.29 22.93
C ARG A 295 11.99 13.56 21.95
N ASP A 296 13.23 13.69 22.42
CA ASP A 296 14.39 13.94 21.58
C ASP A 296 14.77 12.73 20.71
N LYS A 297 14.27 11.52 21.02
CA LYS A 297 14.34 10.38 20.09
C LYS A 297 13.62 10.63 18.77
N VAL A 298 12.67 11.56 18.78
CA VAL A 298 11.88 11.95 17.61
C VAL A 298 12.40 13.27 17.06
N PHE A 299 12.56 14.29 17.90
CA PHE A 299 12.89 15.65 17.46
C PHE A 299 14.28 15.76 16.84
N SER A 300 15.26 15.01 17.33
CA SER A 300 16.64 15.04 16.80
C SER A 300 16.77 14.46 15.39
N LEU A 301 15.79 13.70 14.92
CA LEU A 301 15.82 13.10 13.58
C LEU A 301 15.18 14.00 12.52
N MET A 302 14.36 14.98 12.92
CA MET A 302 13.62 15.84 11.99
C MET A 302 14.55 16.68 11.11
N GLY A 303 15.74 17.04 11.60
CA GLY A 303 16.73 17.75 10.82
C GLY A 303 17.56 16.86 9.89
N ILE A 304 17.30 15.55 9.80
CA ILE A 304 18.09 14.61 8.99
C ILE A 304 17.28 13.53 8.26
N CYS A 305 15.96 13.50 8.44
CA CYS A 305 15.04 12.58 7.75
C CYS A 305 14.31 13.23 6.57
N ASP A 306 13.89 12.43 5.60
CA ASP A 306 13.18 12.88 4.38
C ASP A 306 11.92 13.70 4.74
N GLU A 307 11.11 13.20 5.66
CA GLU A 307 9.84 13.76 6.08
C GLU A 307 10.00 15.05 6.87
N GLY A 308 11.06 15.12 7.69
CA GLY A 308 11.39 16.31 8.45
C GLY A 308 11.84 17.45 7.54
N LEU A 309 12.69 17.16 6.56
CA LEU A 309 13.22 18.18 5.64
C LEU A 309 12.25 18.59 4.54
N ASN A 310 11.35 17.69 4.12
CA ASN A 310 10.33 17.99 3.14
C ASN A 310 8.96 17.41 3.56
N PRO A 311 8.22 18.11 4.42
CA PRO A 311 6.91 17.66 4.92
C PRO A 311 5.88 17.41 3.81
N VAL A 312 5.99 18.09 2.66
CA VAL A 312 5.08 17.91 1.51
C VAL A 312 5.31 16.56 0.82
N LEU A 313 6.55 16.05 0.81
CA LEU A 313 6.83 14.69 0.35
C LEU A 313 6.22 13.65 1.28
N ALA A 314 6.13 13.93 2.59
CA ALA A 314 5.50 13.03 3.54
C ALA A 314 3.99 12.86 3.33
N LEU A 315 3.31 13.84 2.74
CA LEU A 315 1.85 13.81 2.50
C LEU A 315 1.46 13.25 1.12
N THR A 316 2.43 13.07 0.20
CA THR A 316 2.16 12.74 -1.22
C THR A 316 2.84 11.46 -1.70
N GLN A 317 3.48 10.72 -0.80
CA GLN A 317 4.17 9.47 -1.10
C GLN A 317 3.27 8.29 -0.75
N VAL A 318 2.54 7.76 -1.74
CA VAL A 318 1.78 6.52 -1.54
C VAL A 318 2.59 5.29 -2.03
N PHE A 319 3.42 5.35 -3.08
CA PHE A 319 4.39 4.28 -3.47
C PHE A 319 5.53 4.80 -4.36
N ASP A 320 6.64 4.06 -4.43
CA ASP A 320 7.81 4.32 -5.29
C ASP A 320 7.72 3.71 -6.71
N ASN A 321 6.76 2.81 -6.97
CA ASN A 321 6.73 2.02 -8.22
C ASN A 321 5.65 2.42 -9.25
N ASN A 322 4.89 3.51 -9.03
CA ASN A 322 3.96 4.00 -10.06
C ASN A 322 3.71 5.52 -9.97
N ASP A 323 4.79 6.31 -9.94
CA ASP A 323 4.72 7.77 -9.83
C ASP A 323 4.29 8.39 -11.18
N SER A 324 2.97 8.44 -11.43
CA SER A 324 2.42 9.03 -12.65
C SER A 324 2.90 10.48 -12.82
N TRP A 325 3.10 10.92 -14.07
CA TRP A 325 3.57 12.28 -14.36
C TRP A 325 2.65 13.38 -13.78
N ARG A 326 1.35 13.09 -13.63
CA ARG A 326 0.35 13.99 -13.03
C ARG A 326 0.59 14.20 -11.53
N ILE A 327 0.89 13.13 -10.79
CA ILE A 327 1.22 13.19 -9.35
C ILE A 327 2.50 14.00 -9.15
N ARG A 328 3.51 13.81 -10.01
CA ARG A 328 4.76 14.59 -9.98
C ARG A 328 4.52 16.08 -10.26
N LEU A 329 3.58 16.43 -11.13
CA LEU A 329 3.21 17.83 -11.42
C LEU A 329 2.47 18.48 -10.25
N ILE A 330 1.47 17.79 -9.67
CA ILE A 330 0.74 18.25 -8.48
C ILE A 330 1.70 18.45 -7.30
N ARG A 331 2.60 17.48 -7.08
CA ARG A 331 3.65 17.54 -6.06
C ARG A 331 4.54 18.77 -6.27
N ARG A 332 5.02 19.03 -7.49
CA ARG A 332 5.80 20.25 -7.80
C ARG A 332 5.02 21.53 -7.54
N GLY A 333 3.73 21.57 -7.86
CA GLY A 333 2.84 22.70 -7.59
C GLY A 333 2.68 22.96 -6.08
N PHE A 334 2.31 21.93 -5.32
CA PHE A 334 2.15 22.01 -3.87
C PHE A 334 3.45 22.32 -3.15
N THR A 335 4.58 21.71 -3.53
CA THR A 335 5.89 22.03 -2.96
C THR A 335 6.28 23.49 -3.24
N ARG A 336 5.99 24.03 -4.44
CA ARG A 336 6.23 25.45 -4.72
C ARG A 336 5.36 26.36 -3.87
N ILE A 337 4.06 26.07 -3.74
CA ILE A 337 3.15 26.85 -2.88
C ILE A 337 3.61 26.77 -1.42
N ASN A 338 3.92 25.57 -0.93
CA ASN A 338 4.38 25.36 0.44
C ASN A 338 5.69 26.09 0.74
N ASN A 339 6.67 26.01 -0.16
CA ASN A 339 7.94 26.72 -0.03
C ASN A 339 7.77 28.23 -0.16
N PHE A 340 6.80 28.69 -0.97
CA PHE A 340 6.45 30.10 -1.09
C PHE A 340 5.79 30.63 0.20
N VAL A 341 4.78 29.94 0.72
CA VAL A 341 4.07 30.32 1.95
C VAL A 341 5.00 30.26 3.17
N ASN A 342 5.77 29.18 3.33
CA ASN A 342 6.76 29.08 4.41
C ASN A 342 7.95 30.03 4.20
N GLY A 343 8.22 30.48 2.98
CA GLY A 343 9.23 31.51 2.70
C GLY A 343 8.78 32.94 3.04
N LEU A 344 7.47 33.20 3.06
CA LEU A 344 6.89 34.49 3.46
C LEU A 344 6.71 34.59 4.98
N ALA A 345 6.44 33.47 5.65
CA ALA A 345 6.30 33.41 7.10
C ALA A 345 6.71 32.02 7.62
N PRO A 346 7.98 31.83 8.01
CA PRO A 346 8.49 30.51 8.39
C PRO A 346 7.85 29.92 9.66
N ASP A 347 7.22 30.77 10.49
CA ASP A 347 6.47 30.38 11.69
C ASP A 347 5.12 29.70 11.37
N LEU A 348 4.56 29.89 10.17
CA LEU A 348 3.23 29.39 9.82
C LEU A 348 3.16 27.86 9.74
N ASN A 349 4.31 27.17 9.61
CA ASN A 349 4.39 25.70 9.49
C ASN A 349 3.33 25.13 8.52
N PHE A 350 3.06 25.87 7.45
CA PHE A 350 1.98 25.54 6.52
C PHE A 350 2.28 24.17 5.91
N GLY A 351 1.27 23.31 5.83
CA GLY A 351 1.39 21.94 5.29
C GLY A 351 2.27 20.96 6.09
N ARG A 352 2.83 21.34 7.25
CA ARG A 352 3.62 20.42 8.08
C ARG A 352 2.72 19.68 9.09
N PRO A 353 2.65 18.33 9.06
CA PRO A 353 1.88 17.55 10.03
C PRO A 353 2.27 17.85 11.47
N ARG A 354 1.31 17.76 12.40
CA ARG A 354 1.53 18.01 13.85
C ARG A 354 2.61 17.09 14.44
N ALA A 355 2.68 15.85 14.00
CA ALA A 355 3.71 14.88 14.39
C ALA A 355 5.14 15.31 14.01
N LEU A 356 5.29 16.24 13.08
CA LEU A 356 6.57 16.77 12.59
C LEU A 356 6.91 18.16 13.16
N ARG A 357 6.27 18.56 14.27
CA ARG A 357 6.50 19.84 14.95
C ARG A 357 7.03 19.58 16.37
N PRO A 358 8.26 20.00 16.72
CA PRO A 358 8.77 19.89 18.08
C PRO A 358 7.93 20.69 19.08
N ASP A 359 7.38 20.03 20.10
CA ASP A 359 6.55 20.65 21.13
C ASP A 359 6.92 20.08 22.51
N TYR A 360 7.76 20.80 23.25
CA TYR A 360 8.18 20.41 24.61
C TYR A 360 7.13 20.71 25.69
N LYS A 361 6.01 21.36 25.38
CA LYS A 361 4.88 21.50 26.32
C LYS A 361 3.96 20.29 26.30
N ARG A 362 4.08 19.44 25.28
CA ARG A 362 3.22 18.28 25.09
C ARG A 362 3.74 17.05 25.84
N GLU A 363 2.80 16.28 26.38
CA GLU A 363 3.08 14.97 26.99
C GLU A 363 3.75 14.03 25.99
N THR A 364 4.81 13.34 26.45
CA THR A 364 5.59 12.39 25.64
C THR A 364 4.70 11.35 24.97
N VAL A 365 3.77 10.72 25.70
CA VAL A 365 2.86 9.71 25.14
C VAL A 365 2.09 10.22 23.92
N LEU A 366 1.62 11.47 23.94
CA LEU A 366 0.87 12.04 22.81
C LEU A 366 1.76 12.36 21.62
N VAL A 367 3.01 12.75 21.84
CA VAL A 367 4.01 12.91 20.76
C VAL A 367 4.21 11.58 20.02
N TYR A 368 4.36 10.49 20.76
CA TYR A 368 4.53 9.16 20.18
C TYR A 368 3.25 8.62 19.51
N CYS A 369 2.06 8.86 20.10
CA CYS A 369 0.79 8.49 19.47
C CYS A 369 0.60 9.20 18.12
N ASP A 370 0.88 10.50 18.05
CA ASP A 370 0.79 11.28 16.83
C ASP A 370 1.80 10.80 15.79
N LEU A 371 3.03 10.50 16.20
CA LEU A 371 4.06 9.95 15.33
C LEU A 371 3.64 8.60 14.73
N THR A 372 3.17 7.67 15.55
CA THR A 372 2.76 6.34 15.07
C THR A 372 1.59 6.45 14.09
N ARG A 373 0.56 7.26 14.39
CA ARG A 373 -0.54 7.51 13.44
C ARG A 373 -0.07 8.18 12.16
N PHE A 374 0.84 9.15 12.26
CA PHE A 374 1.44 9.79 11.09
C PHE A 374 2.16 8.77 10.20
N LEU A 375 2.94 7.86 10.78
CA LEU A 375 3.64 6.81 10.04
C LEU A 375 2.66 5.83 9.38
N MET A 376 1.58 5.44 10.06
CA MET A 376 0.52 4.62 9.47
C MET A 376 -0.20 5.32 8.32
N ARG A 377 -0.60 6.60 8.49
CA ARG A 377 -1.30 7.39 7.46
C ARG A 377 -0.40 7.72 6.27
N LYS A 378 0.91 7.81 6.47
CA LYS A 378 1.89 8.03 5.41
C LYS A 378 1.91 6.85 4.44
N GLN A 379 1.83 5.62 4.95
CA GLN A 379 1.79 4.40 4.16
C GLN A 379 0.58 3.58 4.58
N PRO A 380 -0.64 4.02 4.25
CA PRO A 380 -1.85 3.38 4.75
C PRO A 380 -1.96 1.94 4.27
N ARG A 381 -1.24 1.55 3.23
CA ARG A 381 -1.20 0.14 2.80
C ARG A 381 -0.32 -0.73 3.67
N ILE A 382 0.69 -0.21 4.37
CA ILE A 382 1.68 -1.03 5.10
C ILE A 382 1.77 -0.55 6.56
N LEU A 383 1.40 -1.43 7.50
CA LEU A 383 1.43 -1.20 8.95
C LEU A 383 2.78 -1.54 9.61
N ASP A 384 3.89 -1.27 8.93
CA ASP A 384 5.23 -1.69 9.37
C ASP A 384 5.67 -1.04 10.69
N VAL A 385 5.17 0.15 11.01
CA VAL A 385 5.43 0.78 12.32
C VAL A 385 4.93 -0.07 13.50
N LEU A 386 3.88 -0.89 13.33
CA LEU A 386 3.37 -1.76 14.39
C LEU A 386 4.31 -2.94 14.68
N ASP A 387 5.14 -3.35 13.71
CA ASP A 387 6.14 -4.39 13.93
C ASP A 387 7.23 -3.97 14.94
N HIS A 388 7.36 -2.67 15.21
CA HIS A 388 8.31 -2.10 16.17
C HIS A 388 7.80 -2.04 17.61
N VAL A 389 6.57 -2.52 17.86
CA VAL A 389 6.02 -2.71 19.21
C VAL A 389 6.73 -3.88 19.88
N GLN A 390 7.45 -3.60 20.97
CA GLN A 390 8.26 -4.56 21.71
C GLN A 390 8.07 -4.29 23.20
N HIS A 391 7.21 -5.09 23.84
CA HIS A 391 6.96 -4.97 25.28
C HIS A 391 7.96 -5.83 26.06
N ASN A 392 8.60 -5.23 27.07
CA ASN A 392 9.50 -5.93 27.99
C ASN A 392 8.76 -6.55 29.19
N GLU A 393 7.56 -6.05 29.44
CA GLU A 393 6.64 -6.47 30.51
C GLU A 393 5.26 -6.68 29.88
N ASP A 394 4.34 -7.31 30.62
CA ASP A 394 2.99 -7.55 30.13
C ASP A 394 2.33 -6.19 29.80
N PRO A 395 1.87 -5.96 28.56
CA PRO A 395 1.21 -4.71 28.24
C PRO A 395 -0.03 -4.54 29.14
N ASP A 396 -0.05 -3.47 29.92
CA ASP A 396 -1.19 -3.06 30.71
C ASP A 396 -1.90 -1.85 30.07
N LEU A 397 -3.00 -1.41 30.68
CA LEU A 397 -3.69 -0.17 30.30
C LEU A 397 -2.98 1.08 30.84
N GLY A 398 -1.67 1.00 31.12
CA GLY A 398 -0.87 2.04 31.75
C GLY A 398 -0.77 3.34 30.93
N GLU A 399 0.29 4.10 31.16
CA GLU A 399 0.41 5.44 30.59
C GLU A 399 0.43 5.44 29.05
N TYR A 400 1.05 4.42 28.44
CA TYR A 400 1.26 4.27 26.99
C TYR A 400 0.36 3.19 26.37
N PRO A 401 -0.31 3.47 25.23
CA PRO A 401 -1.07 2.45 24.52
C PRO A 401 -0.20 1.30 23.99
N SER A 402 -0.73 0.07 24.00
CA SER A 402 0.00 -1.13 23.58
C SER A 402 0.46 -1.11 22.11
N TRP A 403 -0.17 -0.31 21.24
CA TRP A 403 0.13 -0.21 19.81
C TRP A 403 1.23 0.82 19.49
N VAL A 404 1.72 1.56 20.49
CA VAL A 404 2.71 2.64 20.30
C VAL A 404 4.12 2.13 20.59
N PRO A 405 5.04 2.13 19.58
CA PRO A 405 6.44 1.78 19.82
C PRO A 405 7.14 2.78 20.74
N LYS A 406 7.70 2.28 21.85
CA LYS A 406 8.52 3.07 22.77
C LYS A 406 9.95 3.19 22.25
N TRP A 407 10.24 4.14 21.36
CA TRP A 407 11.57 4.33 20.74
C TRP A 407 12.69 4.74 21.72
N PHE A 408 12.33 5.15 22.94
CA PHE A 408 13.27 5.37 24.04
C PHE A 408 13.72 4.06 24.71
N ASN A 409 12.95 2.97 24.58
CA ASN A 409 13.34 1.65 25.05
C ASN A 409 14.33 1.00 24.09
N GLN A 410 15.30 0.29 24.65
CA GLN A 410 16.24 -0.52 23.89
C GLN A 410 15.51 -1.58 23.05
N ARG A 411 16.08 -1.86 21.89
CA ARG A 411 15.60 -2.92 21.00
C ARG A 411 15.84 -4.29 21.64
N THR A 412 14.81 -5.13 21.72
CA THR A 412 14.92 -6.51 22.24
C THR A 412 15.05 -7.54 21.13
N CYS A 413 14.46 -7.29 19.97
CA CYS A 413 14.53 -8.18 18.81
C CYS A 413 14.51 -7.42 17.48
N PHE A 414 14.90 -8.10 16.40
CA PHE A 414 14.75 -7.59 15.05
C PHE A 414 13.32 -7.71 14.55
N VAL A 415 12.95 -6.78 13.66
CA VAL A 415 11.66 -6.76 12.96
C VAL A 415 11.76 -7.70 11.76
N PHE A 416 10.70 -8.46 11.47
CA PHE A 416 10.62 -9.28 10.26
C PHE A 416 10.52 -8.38 9.03
N LYS A 417 11.51 -8.38 8.13
CA LYS A 417 11.55 -7.50 6.95
C LYS A 417 11.36 -8.25 5.63
N GLY A 418 10.57 -7.65 4.72
CA GLY A 418 10.76 -7.74 3.27
C GLY A 418 10.26 -8.98 2.52
N ALA A 419 9.57 -9.94 3.14
CA ALA A 419 9.19 -11.17 2.45
C ALA A 419 7.75 -11.64 2.64
N TYR A 420 6.96 -10.98 3.49
CA TYR A 420 5.59 -11.43 3.79
C TYR A 420 4.60 -10.30 3.73
N LEU A 421 3.39 -10.70 3.36
CA LEU A 421 2.29 -9.83 3.04
C LEU A 421 0.99 -10.45 3.57
N ALA A 422 0.99 -10.86 4.84
CA ALA A 422 -0.12 -11.62 5.39
C ALA A 422 -1.48 -10.91 5.34
N GLY A 423 -1.47 -9.58 5.31
CA GLY A 423 -2.66 -8.73 5.13
C GLY A 423 -2.90 -8.21 3.71
N PHE A 424 -2.39 -8.86 2.64
CA PHE A 424 -2.53 -8.43 1.24
C PHE A 424 -2.91 -9.57 0.28
N CYS A 425 -3.55 -9.27 -0.85
CA CYS A 425 -3.75 -10.22 -1.97
C CYS A 425 -2.58 -10.15 -2.98
N ASP A 426 -2.31 -11.24 -3.70
CA ASP A 426 -1.50 -11.28 -4.93
C ASP A 426 -2.15 -10.35 -5.98
N GLY A 427 -1.62 -9.13 -6.11
CA GLY A 427 -2.19 -8.07 -6.95
C GLY A 427 -1.91 -6.69 -6.37
N HIS A 428 -2.44 -5.62 -6.98
CA HIS A 428 -2.30 -4.29 -6.40
C HIS A 428 -3.05 -4.21 -5.07
N PHE A 429 -2.28 -4.22 -3.97
CA PHE A 429 -2.62 -4.05 -2.56
C PHE A 429 -3.94 -3.29 -2.28
N ARG A 430 -5.08 -4.00 -2.27
CA ARG A 430 -6.42 -3.44 -2.01
C ARG A 430 -6.62 -3.01 -0.57
N TYR A 431 -6.02 -3.73 0.38
CA TYR A 431 -6.21 -3.45 1.80
C TYR A 431 -5.38 -2.25 2.24
N PHE A 432 -6.00 -1.07 2.17
CA PHE A 432 -5.57 0.03 3.01
C PHE A 432 -5.89 -0.37 4.46
N ALA A 433 -4.95 -0.19 5.36
CA ALA A 433 -5.23 -0.07 6.77
C ALA A 433 -6.15 1.15 6.95
N GLU A 434 -7.45 0.87 6.93
CA GLU A 434 -8.46 1.88 7.19
C GLU A 434 -8.42 2.21 8.68
N LEU A 435 -7.86 3.37 8.98
CA LEU A 435 -7.88 3.94 10.31
C LEU A 435 -9.27 4.55 10.51
N HIS A 436 -10.09 3.93 11.36
CA HIS A 436 -11.47 4.37 11.66
C HIS A 436 -11.55 5.65 12.53
N ASP A 437 -10.60 6.57 12.37
CA ASP A 437 -10.57 7.90 13.00
C ASP A 437 -11.38 8.92 12.16
N ILE A 438 -11.81 10.06 12.74
CA ILE A 438 -12.56 11.09 12.01
C ILE A 438 -11.70 11.67 10.87
N PRO A 439 -12.00 11.40 9.58
CA PRO A 439 -11.12 11.79 8.47
C PRO A 439 -11.06 13.31 8.25
N ILE A 440 -12.09 14.03 8.71
CA ILE A 440 -12.29 15.46 8.44
C ILE A 440 -11.45 16.37 9.34
N ARG A 441 -10.96 15.87 10.49
CA ARG A 441 -10.32 16.72 11.52
C ARG A 441 -8.86 16.39 11.80
N ASP A 442 -8.28 15.38 11.16
CA ASP A 442 -6.96 14.79 11.48
C ASP A 442 -6.79 14.29 12.94
N ASP A 443 -7.74 14.59 13.82
CA ASP A 443 -7.74 14.29 15.25
C ASP A 443 -8.55 13.01 15.57
N PRO A 444 -7.93 12.05 16.28
CA PRO A 444 -8.62 10.84 16.74
C PRO A 444 -9.65 11.15 17.83
N VAL A 445 -10.81 10.49 17.81
CA VAL A 445 -11.85 10.61 18.84
C VAL A 445 -11.33 10.16 20.21
N ARG A 446 -10.49 9.11 20.21
CA ARG A 446 -9.85 8.55 21.40
C ARG A 446 -8.34 8.46 21.14
N PRO A 447 -7.53 9.43 21.59
CA PRO A 447 -6.12 9.52 21.20
C PRO A 447 -5.27 8.33 21.63
N LYS A 448 -5.68 7.58 22.66
CA LYS A 448 -5.00 6.37 23.14
C LYS A 448 -5.52 5.06 22.52
N VAL A 449 -6.57 5.11 21.70
CA VAL A 449 -7.17 3.92 21.07
C VAL A 449 -6.86 3.93 19.57
N LEU A 450 -6.61 2.74 19.02
CA LEU A 450 -6.39 2.51 17.60
C LEU A 450 -7.43 1.49 17.12
N SER A 451 -8.18 1.84 16.08
CA SER A 451 -9.16 0.97 15.44
C SER A 451 -8.70 0.62 14.03
N LEU A 452 -8.58 -0.67 13.77
CA LEU A 452 -8.08 -1.24 12.52
C LEU A 452 -8.89 -2.49 12.18
N ASP A 453 -9.03 -2.75 10.89
CA ASP A 453 -9.62 -3.98 10.39
C ASP A 453 -8.59 -5.09 10.24
N GLY A 454 -9.08 -6.33 10.31
CA GLY A 454 -8.28 -7.53 10.23
C GLY A 454 -9.14 -8.77 10.48
N TYR A 455 -8.52 -9.94 10.44
CA TYR A 455 -9.19 -11.21 10.73
C TYR A 455 -8.43 -12.02 11.77
N HIS A 456 -9.19 -12.81 12.53
CA HIS A 456 -8.66 -13.73 13.52
C HIS A 456 -8.20 -15.02 12.83
N VAL A 457 -6.97 -15.45 13.11
CA VAL A 457 -6.39 -16.68 12.55
C VAL A 457 -6.69 -17.86 13.47
N ASP A 458 -6.14 -17.84 14.69
CA ASP A 458 -6.34 -18.90 15.70
C ASP A 458 -5.88 -18.38 17.08
N MET A 459 -5.96 -19.22 18.11
CA MET A 459 -5.52 -18.92 19.47
C MET A 459 -4.26 -19.69 19.84
N VAL A 460 -3.33 -19.02 20.54
CA VAL A 460 -2.12 -19.63 21.11
C VAL A 460 -2.51 -20.69 22.14
N HIS A 461 -2.07 -21.93 21.92
CA HIS A 461 -2.35 -23.06 22.81
C HIS A 461 -1.20 -23.34 23.78
N MET A 462 0.04 -23.35 23.28
CA MET A 462 1.25 -23.61 24.07
C MET A 462 2.38 -22.68 23.65
N THR A 463 3.27 -22.36 24.59
CA THR A 463 4.45 -21.50 24.37
C THR A 463 5.68 -22.11 25.03
N SER A 464 6.85 -21.97 24.40
CA SER A 464 8.13 -22.25 25.03
C SER A 464 8.54 -21.15 26.01
N GLU A 465 9.61 -21.37 26.76
CA GLU A 465 10.39 -20.31 27.38
C GLU A 465 10.99 -19.36 26.33
N THR A 466 11.39 -18.17 26.78
CA THR A 466 12.03 -17.16 25.92
C THR A 466 13.41 -17.63 25.48
N PHE A 467 13.69 -17.59 24.18
CA PHE A 467 15.02 -17.87 23.66
C PHE A 467 16.04 -16.84 24.15
N ASN A 468 17.05 -17.33 24.85
CA ASN A 468 18.25 -16.58 25.23
C ASN A 468 19.47 -17.36 24.74
N PHE A 469 19.93 -17.06 23.52
CA PHE A 469 20.99 -17.85 22.92
C PHE A 469 22.36 -17.52 23.52
N GLY A 470 22.99 -18.52 24.14
CA GLY A 470 24.38 -18.43 24.57
C GLY A 470 25.39 -18.46 23.40
N TRP A 471 26.66 -18.27 23.72
CA TRP A 471 27.73 -18.25 22.73
C TRP A 471 28.01 -19.64 22.13
N GLY A 472 28.14 -19.69 20.80
CA GLY A 472 28.52 -20.88 20.05
C GLY A 472 27.35 -21.77 19.59
N SER A 473 27.64 -22.64 18.61
CA SER A 473 26.61 -23.49 17.97
C SER A 473 25.94 -24.47 18.95
N ARG A 474 26.65 -24.95 19.96
CA ARG A 474 26.12 -25.88 20.97
C ARG A 474 25.07 -25.22 21.87
N ALA A 475 25.33 -24.00 22.34
CA ALA A 475 24.37 -23.25 23.15
C ALA A 475 23.11 -22.88 22.33
N THR A 476 23.32 -22.55 21.05
CA THR A 476 22.20 -22.31 20.11
C THR A 476 21.36 -23.57 19.92
N ALA A 477 21.99 -24.73 19.73
CA ALA A 477 21.29 -26.01 19.59
C ALA A 477 20.52 -26.41 20.85
N SER A 478 21.11 -26.27 22.05
CA SER A 478 20.44 -26.59 23.31
C SER A 478 19.13 -25.83 23.47
N ALA A 479 19.15 -24.51 23.27
CA ALA A 479 17.95 -23.67 23.42
C ALA A 479 16.81 -24.12 22.48
N ILE A 480 17.15 -24.58 21.27
CA ILE A 480 16.18 -25.08 20.28
C ILE A 480 15.61 -26.45 20.72
N VAL A 481 16.45 -27.36 21.24
CA VAL A 481 16.00 -28.66 21.79
C VAL A 481 15.05 -28.44 22.96
N ASP A 482 15.41 -27.55 23.88
CA ASP A 482 14.62 -27.30 25.09
C ASP A 482 13.24 -26.75 24.73
N ALA A 483 13.18 -25.78 23.80
CA ALA A 483 11.92 -25.24 23.31
C ALA A 483 11.06 -26.30 22.59
N TRP A 484 11.66 -27.18 21.79
CA TRP A 484 10.95 -28.30 21.16
C TRP A 484 10.37 -29.26 22.19
N GLN A 485 11.16 -29.67 23.18
CA GLN A 485 10.73 -30.59 24.23
C GLN A 485 9.57 -30.01 25.04
N GLN A 486 9.60 -28.71 25.34
CA GLN A 486 8.53 -27.99 26.03
C GLN A 486 7.20 -27.99 25.24
N LEU A 487 7.26 -27.82 23.91
CA LEU A 487 6.06 -27.73 23.07
C LEU A 487 5.47 -29.10 22.69
N PHE A 488 6.32 -30.11 22.47
CA PHE A 488 5.87 -31.39 21.89
C PHE A 488 6.05 -32.59 22.82
N GLY A 489 6.77 -32.46 23.94
CA GLY A 489 6.98 -33.52 24.92
C GLY A 489 7.78 -34.73 24.42
N VAL A 490 8.44 -34.60 23.26
CA VAL A 490 9.21 -35.67 22.61
C VAL A 490 10.58 -35.17 22.19
N SER A 491 11.58 -36.04 22.11
CA SER A 491 12.90 -35.65 21.60
C SER A 491 12.82 -35.24 20.12
N ILE A 492 13.55 -34.19 19.74
CA ILE A 492 13.71 -33.77 18.34
C ILE A 492 14.60 -34.73 17.54
N ALA A 493 15.45 -35.48 18.25
CA ALA A 493 16.39 -36.43 17.68
C ALA A 493 16.31 -37.81 18.40
N PRO A 494 16.22 -38.94 17.68
CA PRO A 494 16.21 -39.07 16.22
C PRO A 494 14.97 -38.42 15.59
N ARG A 495 15.07 -38.07 14.29
CA ARG A 495 14.10 -37.21 13.57
C ARG A 495 12.64 -37.54 13.86
N CYS A 496 11.83 -36.50 14.00
CA CYS A 496 10.40 -36.63 14.24
C CYS A 496 9.69 -37.17 12.98
N ARG A 497 8.89 -38.23 13.11
CA ARG A 497 8.11 -38.80 11.99
C ARG A 497 6.72 -38.17 11.83
N ARG A 498 6.35 -37.20 12.67
CA ARG A 498 5.05 -36.52 12.59
C ARG A 498 5.07 -35.56 11.40
N LYS A 499 3.97 -35.57 10.62
CA LYS A 499 3.78 -34.60 9.54
C LYS A 499 3.16 -33.31 10.08
N TYR A 500 3.56 -32.20 9.47
CA TYR A 500 2.94 -30.91 9.63
C TYR A 500 1.79 -30.72 8.64
N ARG A 501 1.04 -29.61 8.77
CA ARG A 501 -0.21 -29.33 8.04
C ARG A 501 -0.03 -29.27 6.52
N ASP A 502 1.13 -28.81 6.05
CA ASP A 502 1.53 -28.76 4.63
C ASP A 502 2.09 -30.09 4.10
N GLY A 503 2.14 -31.14 4.93
CA GLY A 503 2.69 -32.44 4.58
C GLY A 503 4.19 -32.62 4.84
N SER A 504 4.93 -31.56 5.18
CA SER A 504 6.35 -31.62 5.57
C SER A 504 6.54 -32.30 6.94
N LEU A 505 7.79 -32.54 7.35
CA LEU A 505 8.07 -33.08 8.69
C LEU A 505 7.96 -31.98 9.75
N LEU A 506 7.37 -32.30 10.90
CA LEU A 506 7.15 -31.35 11.98
C LEU A 506 8.45 -30.74 12.54
N ASP A 507 9.54 -31.52 12.56
CA ASP A 507 10.87 -31.03 12.99
C ASP A 507 11.42 -29.96 12.03
N VAL A 508 11.24 -30.16 10.72
CA VAL A 508 11.57 -29.15 9.68
C VAL A 508 10.71 -27.92 9.88
N ALA A 509 9.39 -28.07 9.96
CA ALA A 509 8.47 -26.94 10.14
C ALA A 509 8.83 -26.11 11.39
N PHE A 510 9.15 -26.76 12.51
CA PHE A 510 9.63 -26.06 13.71
C PHE A 510 10.95 -25.32 13.47
N CYS A 511 11.94 -25.94 12.81
CA CYS A 511 13.18 -25.25 12.45
C CYS A 511 12.93 -24.07 11.49
N LYS A 512 11.98 -24.17 10.55
CA LYS A 512 11.52 -23.04 9.71
C LYS A 512 10.96 -21.91 10.58
N ALA A 513 10.15 -22.24 11.59
CA ALA A 513 9.62 -21.26 12.55
C ALA A 513 10.72 -20.56 13.36
N VAL A 514 11.73 -21.30 13.82
CA VAL A 514 12.88 -20.78 14.60
C VAL A 514 13.81 -19.92 13.75
N LEU A 515 13.87 -20.12 12.44
CA LEU A 515 14.55 -19.19 11.54
C LEU A 515 13.74 -17.92 11.31
N ALA A 516 12.41 -18.02 11.41
CA ALA A 516 11.42 -16.98 11.23
C ALA A 516 11.68 -16.17 9.94
N GLY A 517 11.08 -16.65 8.85
CA GLY A 517 11.01 -15.94 7.59
C GLY A 517 11.87 -16.53 6.46
N VAL A 518 11.58 -16.23 5.17
CA VAL A 518 12.10 -16.82 3.89
C VAL A 518 13.65 -16.90 3.75
N LEU A 519 14.40 -16.48 4.78
CA LEU A 519 15.67 -17.11 5.19
C LEU A 519 16.19 -16.61 6.57
N GLY A 520 15.43 -15.84 7.36
CA GLY A 520 16.04 -14.83 8.23
C GLY A 520 16.74 -13.78 7.34
N SER A 521 16.02 -13.12 6.43
CA SER A 521 16.59 -12.16 5.45
C SER A 521 17.71 -12.68 4.53
N ILE A 522 17.73 -13.95 4.07
CA ILE A 522 18.72 -14.60 3.14
C ILE A 522 20.13 -14.73 3.72
N ILE A 523 20.51 -13.73 4.49
CA ILE A 523 21.67 -13.54 5.29
C ILE A 523 21.45 -12.16 5.86
N GLY A 524 20.86 -12.05 7.04
CA GLY A 524 20.90 -10.77 7.77
C GLY A 524 22.33 -10.26 7.98
N HIS A 525 23.35 -11.07 7.62
CA HIS A 525 24.74 -10.67 7.55
C HIS A 525 25.80 -11.43 6.69
N SER A 526 25.59 -12.51 5.90
CA SER A 526 26.75 -13.12 5.14
C SER A 526 27.41 -12.19 4.13
N TYR A 527 26.94 -10.97 4.02
CA TYR A 527 27.60 -9.95 3.24
C TYR A 527 27.44 -8.52 3.77
N LEU A 528 27.15 -8.25 5.04
CA LEU A 528 27.24 -6.83 5.48
C LEU A 528 28.69 -6.42 5.81
N LEU A 529 29.63 -7.38 5.77
CA LEU A 529 31.07 -7.11 5.78
C LEU A 529 31.92 -7.96 4.81
N THR A 530 31.53 -9.15 4.34
CA THR A 530 32.51 -10.09 3.72
C THR A 530 31.98 -10.92 2.55
N GLN A 531 32.44 -10.64 1.32
CA GLN A 531 33.32 -11.54 0.52
C GLN A 531 33.46 -11.16 -0.98
N LYS A 532 32.66 -10.25 -1.56
CA LYS A 532 32.80 -9.90 -2.99
C LYS A 532 32.76 -8.40 -3.37
N HIS A 533 32.26 -7.46 -2.55
CA HIS A 533 32.08 -6.04 -2.91
C HIS A 533 31.99 -5.20 -1.62
N GLY A 534 33.04 -4.45 -1.32
CA GLY A 534 33.15 -3.62 -0.12
C GLY A 534 32.30 -2.35 -0.15
N GLY A 535 31.00 -2.46 0.11
CA GLY A 535 30.13 -1.31 0.32
C GLY A 535 28.78 -1.68 0.95
N LEU A 536 28.34 -0.93 1.96
CA LEU A 536 26.99 -1.02 2.52
C LEU A 536 25.99 -0.56 1.45
N ASN A 537 25.09 -1.44 1.03
CA ASN A 537 24.00 -1.09 0.12
C ASN A 537 22.69 -0.92 0.92
N PRO A 538 22.14 0.29 1.07
CA PRO A 538 20.84 0.49 1.70
C PRO A 538 19.77 0.65 0.62
N LEU A 539 19.51 -0.39 -0.18
CA LEU A 539 18.40 -0.38 -1.14
C LEU A 539 17.70 -1.73 -1.13
N PHE A 540 16.54 -1.71 -0.49
CA PHE A 540 15.45 -2.64 -0.70
C PHE A 540 14.99 -2.52 -2.17
N ASP A 541 15.24 -3.54 -2.98
CA ASP A 541 14.34 -3.99 -4.07
C ASP A 541 14.89 -5.22 -4.81
N ASP A 542 16.21 -5.37 -4.94
CA ASP A 542 16.78 -6.25 -5.98
C ASP A 542 16.90 -7.75 -5.63
N ARG A 543 16.20 -8.23 -4.59
CA ARG A 543 16.16 -9.68 -4.26
C ARG A 543 14.76 -10.27 -4.20
N MET A 544 13.74 -9.48 -4.52
CA MET A 544 12.36 -9.92 -4.78
C MET A 544 12.21 -10.57 -6.17
N GLN A 545 13.28 -11.18 -6.71
CA GLN A 545 13.26 -11.90 -7.99
C GLN A 545 13.48 -13.41 -7.85
N LYS A 546 13.88 -13.92 -6.68
CA LYS A 546 13.91 -15.37 -6.47
C LYS A 546 12.48 -15.90 -6.32
N PRO A 547 12.09 -16.92 -7.10
CA PRO A 547 10.82 -17.62 -6.89
C PRO A 547 10.69 -18.11 -5.45
N ARG A 548 9.46 -18.11 -4.93
CA ARG A 548 9.14 -18.57 -3.59
C ARG A 548 9.63 -19.99 -3.34
N GLU A 549 9.55 -20.84 -4.36
CA GLU A 549 9.93 -22.25 -4.33
C GLU A 549 11.42 -22.42 -4.03
N GLU A 550 12.29 -21.62 -4.69
CA GLU A 550 13.74 -21.68 -4.47
C GLU A 550 14.11 -21.32 -3.02
N LEU A 551 13.39 -20.36 -2.43
CA LEU A 551 13.67 -19.93 -1.07
C LEU A 551 13.21 -20.95 -0.04
N ASP A 552 12.08 -21.62 -0.28
CA ASP A 552 11.60 -22.68 0.61
C ASP A 552 12.54 -23.89 0.59
N GLU A 553 13.08 -24.25 -0.58
CA GLU A 553 14.10 -25.29 -0.74
C GLU A 553 15.38 -24.96 0.04
N GLU A 554 15.89 -23.72 -0.04
CA GLU A 554 17.07 -23.28 0.70
C GLU A 554 16.87 -23.35 2.23
N VAL A 555 15.71 -22.91 2.72
CA VAL A 555 15.36 -22.96 4.15
C VAL A 555 15.25 -24.40 4.62
N GLN A 556 14.65 -25.27 3.80
CA GLN A 556 14.53 -26.68 4.11
C GLN A 556 15.91 -27.36 4.19
N ASP A 557 16.80 -27.13 3.22
CA ASP A 557 18.17 -27.66 3.23
C ASP A 557 18.96 -27.21 4.47
N LEU A 558 18.81 -25.95 4.88
CA LEU A 558 19.47 -25.41 6.06
C LEU A 558 18.96 -26.07 7.36
N ALA A 559 17.64 -26.21 7.49
CA ALA A 559 17.00 -26.89 8.62
C ALA A 559 17.43 -28.36 8.70
N GLU A 560 17.43 -29.07 7.57
CA GLU A 560 17.83 -30.47 7.49
C GLU A 560 19.33 -30.65 7.81
N THR A 561 20.19 -29.76 7.32
CA THR A 561 21.63 -29.75 7.65
C THR A 561 21.87 -29.54 9.14
N PHE A 562 21.14 -28.61 9.76
CA PHE A 562 21.23 -28.36 11.20
C PHE A 562 20.75 -29.58 12.01
N LEU A 563 19.60 -30.16 11.66
CA LEU A 563 19.06 -31.35 12.31
C LEU A 563 20.00 -32.56 12.19
N ALA A 564 20.66 -32.74 11.04
CA ALA A 564 21.65 -33.80 10.84
C ALA A 564 22.85 -33.65 11.78
N GLN A 565 23.33 -32.42 12.01
CA GLN A 565 24.46 -32.16 12.90
C GLN A 565 24.08 -32.28 14.39
N MET A 566 22.86 -31.92 14.78
CA MET A 566 22.40 -32.12 16.16
C MET A 566 22.50 -33.60 16.59
N ALA A 567 22.37 -34.52 15.64
CA ALA A 567 22.60 -35.94 15.89
C ALA A 567 24.06 -36.26 16.29
N GLU A 568 25.05 -35.46 15.89
CA GLU A 568 26.49 -35.68 16.15
C GLU A 568 26.95 -35.27 17.57
N PHE A 569 26.20 -34.43 18.29
CA PHE A 569 26.59 -33.92 19.62
C PHE A 569 26.28 -34.87 20.80
N GLY A 570 25.81 -36.11 20.57
CA GLY A 570 25.52 -37.05 21.66
C GLY A 570 24.23 -37.89 21.55
N LEU A 571 23.69 -38.06 20.34
CA LEU A 571 23.22 -39.39 19.89
C LEU A 571 24.45 -40.04 19.17
N PRO A 572 24.80 -41.34 19.34
CA PRO A 572 26.19 -41.82 19.15
C PRO A 572 26.68 -42.08 17.69
N PRO A 573 28.02 -42.22 17.43
CA PRO A 573 28.80 -41.54 16.37
C PRO A 573 29.36 -42.45 15.23
N THR A 574 29.92 -41.90 14.13
CA THR A 574 31.39 -41.71 13.92
C THR A 574 31.78 -40.47 13.10
N ALA A 575 32.93 -39.88 13.46
CA ALA A 575 33.45 -38.58 13.04
C ALA A 575 34.40 -38.60 11.81
N ASP A 576 34.25 -39.52 10.86
CA ASP A 576 35.20 -39.67 9.73
C ASP A 576 34.59 -39.47 8.32
N GLU A 577 33.35 -38.97 8.19
CA GLU A 577 32.67 -38.82 6.88
C GLU A 577 32.38 -37.36 6.46
N PHE A 578 33.19 -36.39 6.88
CA PHE A 578 33.02 -35.00 6.44
C PHE A 578 33.59 -34.77 5.03
N GLY A 579 32.93 -35.37 4.04
CA GLY A 579 33.28 -35.32 2.61
C GLY A 579 32.52 -34.28 1.77
N HIS A 580 31.88 -33.26 2.35
CA HIS A 580 31.20 -32.21 1.57
C HIS A 580 31.71 -30.79 1.87
N PRO A 581 32.30 -30.08 0.89
CA PRO A 581 32.64 -28.67 1.04
C PRO A 581 31.39 -27.82 1.29
N GLY A 582 31.43 -26.91 2.28
CA GLY A 582 30.40 -25.89 2.54
C GLY A 582 29.46 -26.11 3.76
N ARG A 583 29.42 -27.31 4.38
CA ARG A 583 28.49 -27.58 5.51
C ARG A 583 28.73 -26.74 6.77
N LYS A 584 29.99 -26.50 7.15
CA LYS A 584 30.36 -25.69 8.33
C LYS A 584 29.88 -24.24 8.22
N GLU A 585 29.89 -23.69 7.01
CA GLU A 585 29.42 -22.34 6.71
C GLU A 585 27.90 -22.24 6.86
N LYS A 586 27.15 -23.19 6.28
CA LYS A 586 25.68 -23.27 6.43
C LYS A 586 25.24 -23.32 7.90
N LEU A 587 25.94 -24.07 8.75
CA LEU A 587 25.62 -24.15 10.18
C LEU A 587 25.84 -22.82 10.94
N GLN A 588 26.91 -22.10 10.59
CA GLN A 588 27.13 -20.76 11.13
C GLN A 588 26.03 -19.80 10.68
N THR A 589 25.59 -19.92 9.42
CA THR A 589 24.47 -19.14 8.87
C THR A 589 23.16 -19.44 9.62
N PHE A 590 22.81 -20.70 9.85
CA PHE A 590 21.62 -21.07 10.63
C PHE A 590 21.67 -20.48 12.04
N GLY A 591 22.78 -20.69 12.76
CA GLY A 591 22.91 -20.20 14.13
C GLY A 591 22.86 -18.67 14.20
N ALA A 592 23.44 -17.96 13.23
CA ALA A 592 23.36 -16.50 13.16
C ALA A 592 21.93 -16.01 12.87
N GLY A 593 21.22 -16.64 11.93
CA GLY A 593 19.83 -16.34 11.61
C GLY A 593 18.91 -16.51 12.82
N ALA A 594 18.99 -17.67 13.49
CA ALA A 594 18.22 -17.96 14.70
C ALA A 594 18.49 -16.94 15.81
N ARG A 595 19.76 -16.61 16.09
CA ARG A 595 20.11 -15.59 17.10
C ARG A 595 19.62 -14.18 16.75
N THR A 596 19.48 -13.86 15.47
CA THR A 596 19.05 -12.53 15.03
C THR A 596 17.54 -12.36 15.18
N TYR A 597 16.77 -13.33 14.69
CA TYR A 597 15.31 -13.18 14.58
C TYR A 597 14.54 -13.75 15.76
N SER A 598 15.11 -14.75 16.44
CA SER A 598 14.40 -15.53 17.46
C SER A 598 14.86 -15.23 18.88
N ASN A 599 15.95 -14.47 19.07
CA ASN A 599 16.37 -14.04 20.40
C ASN A 599 15.32 -13.12 21.04
N SER A 600 15.09 -13.27 22.35
CA SER A 600 14.01 -12.57 23.08
C SER A 600 12.62 -12.80 22.47
N ARG A 601 12.35 -14.01 21.97
CA ARG A 601 11.04 -14.46 21.48
C ARG A 601 10.71 -15.85 22.02
N ARG A 602 9.45 -16.27 21.89
CA ARG A 602 8.97 -17.60 22.27
C ARG A 602 8.48 -18.37 21.04
N ALA A 603 8.82 -19.65 20.95
CA ALA A 603 8.13 -20.54 20.02
C ALA A 603 6.74 -20.89 20.56
N PHE A 604 5.78 -21.13 19.68
CA PHE A 604 4.41 -21.44 20.07
C PHE A 604 3.71 -22.40 19.13
N VAL A 605 2.64 -23.00 19.63
CA VAL A 605 1.70 -23.83 18.87
C VAL A 605 0.29 -23.29 19.08
N THR A 606 -0.49 -23.15 18.01
CA THR A 606 -1.90 -22.73 18.07
C THR A 606 -2.84 -23.92 18.32
N ARG A 607 -4.14 -23.68 18.57
CA ARG A 607 -5.13 -24.74 18.84
C ARG A 607 -5.32 -25.68 17.65
N ASP A 608 -5.24 -25.16 16.45
CA ASP A 608 -5.29 -25.95 15.21
C ASP A 608 -3.93 -26.55 14.82
N GLY A 609 -2.90 -26.36 15.65
CA GLY A 609 -1.60 -27.02 15.49
C GLY A 609 -0.64 -26.32 14.55
N ARG A 610 -0.85 -25.03 14.21
CA ARG A 610 0.19 -24.23 13.55
C ARG A 610 1.35 -23.97 14.48
N VAL A 611 2.56 -23.97 13.92
CA VAL A 611 3.80 -23.69 14.66
C VAL A 611 4.32 -22.31 14.26
N GLY A 612 4.82 -21.55 15.23
CA GLY A 612 5.33 -20.20 14.98
C GLY A 612 6.30 -19.69 16.04
N ILE A 613 6.74 -18.45 15.85
CA ILE A 613 7.51 -17.69 16.84
C ILE A 613 6.90 -16.30 17.06
N GLY A 614 6.78 -15.87 18.31
CA GLY A 614 6.08 -14.65 18.71
C GLY A 614 6.81 -13.84 19.79
N PRO A 615 6.24 -12.69 20.20
CA PRO A 615 6.83 -11.82 21.21
C PRO A 615 7.10 -12.53 22.55
N MET A 616 8.10 -12.08 23.31
CA MET A 616 8.45 -12.71 24.60
C MET A 616 7.34 -12.68 25.66
N MET A 617 6.39 -11.75 25.54
CA MET A 617 5.27 -11.59 26.48
C MET A 617 4.01 -12.37 26.08
N MET A 618 4.05 -13.09 24.95
CA MET A 618 2.98 -13.98 24.50
C MET A 618 2.73 -15.10 25.51
N GLN A 619 1.46 -15.49 25.66
CA GLN A 619 1.04 -16.59 26.53
C GLN A 619 -0.11 -17.41 25.91
N PRO A 620 -0.37 -18.63 26.43
CA PRO A 620 -1.56 -19.39 26.06
C PRO A 620 -2.85 -18.59 26.27
N GLY A 621 -3.75 -18.64 25.29
CA GLY A 621 -5.00 -17.86 25.27
C GLY A 621 -4.92 -16.53 24.51
N ASP A 622 -3.72 -16.08 24.12
CA ASP A 622 -3.59 -14.94 23.21
C ASP A 622 -4.10 -15.30 21.80
N GLU A 623 -4.60 -14.31 21.08
CA GLU A 623 -5.14 -14.44 19.71
C GLU A 623 -4.04 -14.15 18.70
N VAL A 624 -3.96 -14.98 17.66
CA VAL A 624 -3.19 -14.69 16.44
C VAL A 624 -4.13 -14.03 15.46
N VAL A 625 -3.80 -12.80 15.06
CA VAL A 625 -4.63 -11.98 14.17
C VAL A 625 -3.80 -11.48 13.00
N VAL A 626 -4.43 -11.24 11.87
CA VAL A 626 -3.83 -10.47 10.77
C VAL A 626 -4.56 -9.14 10.68
N LEU A 627 -3.80 -8.05 10.79
CA LEU A 627 -4.29 -6.72 10.53
C LEU A 627 -4.17 -6.44 9.03
N PHE A 628 -5.18 -5.84 8.42
CA PHE A 628 -5.13 -5.43 7.02
C PHE A 628 -4.03 -4.38 6.82
N GLY A 629 -3.20 -4.58 5.80
CA GLY A 629 -1.95 -3.84 5.60
C GLY A 629 -0.78 -4.29 6.50
N GLY A 630 -0.98 -5.27 7.38
CA GLY A 630 0.09 -5.91 8.14
C GLY A 630 0.98 -6.79 7.25
N ARG A 631 2.30 -6.66 7.39
CA ARG A 631 3.25 -7.56 6.69
C ARG A 631 3.25 -8.96 7.28
N MET A 632 3.02 -9.06 8.60
CA MET A 632 3.00 -10.31 9.35
C MET A 632 1.70 -10.43 10.15
N PRO A 633 1.38 -11.62 10.65
CA PRO A 633 0.44 -11.78 11.74
C PRO A 633 0.95 -11.13 13.04
N PHE A 634 0.01 -10.81 13.93
CA PHE A 634 0.26 -10.21 15.24
C PHE A 634 -0.37 -11.06 16.35
N ILE A 635 0.23 -11.00 17.54
CA ILE A 635 -0.35 -11.51 18.77
C ILE A 635 -1.15 -10.38 19.43
N ALA A 636 -2.42 -10.64 19.69
CA ALA A 636 -3.34 -9.75 20.38
C ALA A 636 -3.92 -10.43 21.62
N ARG A 637 -4.13 -9.66 22.69
CA ARG A 637 -4.68 -10.15 23.96
C ARG A 637 -6.02 -9.53 24.24
N SER A 638 -7.05 -10.35 24.36
CA SER A 638 -8.41 -9.90 24.66
C SER A 638 -8.55 -9.34 26.08
N ARG A 639 -9.16 -8.16 26.19
CA ARG A 639 -9.46 -7.44 27.44
C ARG A 639 -10.82 -6.74 27.33
N GLY A 640 -11.89 -7.43 27.72
CA GLY A 640 -13.24 -6.86 27.69
C GLY A 640 -13.68 -6.49 26.26
N ASP A 641 -13.88 -5.21 26.00
CA ASP A 641 -14.33 -4.66 24.71
C ASP A 641 -13.18 -4.28 23.74
N HIS A 642 -11.93 -4.52 24.12
CA HIS A 642 -10.76 -4.16 23.33
C HIS A 642 -9.67 -5.25 23.37
N ARG A 643 -8.65 -5.07 22.54
CA ARG A 643 -7.48 -5.94 22.45
C ARG A 643 -6.20 -5.14 22.72
N LEU A 644 -5.27 -5.75 23.45
CA LEU A 644 -3.91 -5.25 23.60
C LEU A 644 -3.02 -5.87 22.53
N LEU A 645 -2.25 -5.04 21.82
CA LEU A 645 -1.27 -5.51 20.85
C LEU A 645 -0.02 -5.98 21.59
N VAL A 646 0.27 -7.28 21.55
CA VAL A 646 1.45 -7.87 22.19
C VAL A 646 2.68 -7.75 21.28
N GLY A 647 2.51 -7.90 19.97
CA GLY A 647 3.56 -7.67 18.96
C GLY A 647 3.46 -8.61 17.77
N SER A 648 4.34 -8.46 16.78
CA SER A 648 4.34 -9.29 15.56
C SER A 648 4.84 -10.71 15.79
N CYS A 649 4.28 -11.67 15.06
CA CYS A 649 4.68 -13.07 15.07
C CYS A 649 4.81 -13.64 13.65
N TYR A 650 5.53 -14.75 13.56
CA TYR A 650 5.66 -15.55 12.35
C TYR A 650 4.95 -16.89 12.54
N LEU A 651 4.30 -17.39 11.49
CA LEU A 651 3.67 -18.70 11.43
C LEU A 651 4.21 -19.47 10.22
N VAL A 652 4.36 -20.78 10.37
CA VAL A 652 4.60 -21.68 9.23
C VAL A 652 3.26 -21.96 8.57
N ASP A 653 2.79 -21.00 7.78
CA ASP A 653 1.57 -21.12 6.97
C ASP A 653 1.74 -20.22 5.75
N ASP A 654 1.98 -20.83 4.60
CA ASP A 654 2.27 -20.08 3.40
C ASP A 654 1.06 -19.32 2.84
N GLU A 655 -0.15 -19.86 2.95
CA GLU A 655 -1.35 -19.14 2.48
C GLU A 655 -1.55 -17.86 3.28
N LEU A 656 -1.26 -17.92 4.58
CA LEU A 656 -1.28 -16.78 5.46
C LEU A 656 -0.11 -15.83 5.17
N MET A 657 1.12 -16.31 5.22
CA MET A 657 2.31 -15.45 5.18
C MET A 657 2.51 -14.78 3.81
N TRP A 658 1.99 -15.39 2.73
CA TRP A 658 1.96 -14.81 1.39
C TRP A 658 0.65 -14.10 1.05
N GLY A 659 -0.28 -13.98 1.99
CA GLY A 659 -1.47 -13.16 1.83
C GLY A 659 -2.61 -13.78 1.00
N LYS A 660 -2.38 -14.96 0.42
CA LYS A 660 -3.38 -15.73 -0.36
C LYS A 660 -4.68 -16.00 0.38
N VAL A 661 -4.63 -16.09 1.71
CA VAL A 661 -5.84 -16.26 2.54
C VAL A 661 -6.83 -15.10 2.39
N THR A 662 -6.38 -13.92 1.96
CA THR A 662 -7.23 -12.75 1.69
C THR A 662 -7.83 -12.75 0.27
N GLU A 663 -7.40 -13.64 -0.63
CA GLU A 663 -7.82 -13.71 -2.05
C GLU A 663 -9.16 -14.41 -2.32
N LYS A 664 -9.99 -14.63 -1.30
CA LYS A 664 -11.33 -15.20 -1.53
C LYS A 664 -12.25 -14.10 -2.06
N LEU A 665 -12.27 -13.93 -3.38
CA LEU A 665 -12.89 -12.80 -4.11
C LEU A 665 -14.34 -12.48 -3.69
N VAL A 666 -15.15 -13.49 -3.32
CA VAL A 666 -16.53 -13.28 -2.87
C VAL A 666 -16.90 -14.23 -1.72
N GLU A 667 -17.11 -13.67 -0.52
CA GLU A 667 -17.60 -14.42 0.65
C GLU A 667 -19.11 -14.69 0.54
N HIS A 668 -19.90 -13.64 0.26
CA HIS A 668 -21.37 -13.68 0.20
C HIS A 668 -21.90 -12.57 -0.73
N VAL A 669 -23.03 -12.80 -1.40
CA VAL A 669 -23.70 -11.82 -2.28
C VAL A 669 -25.08 -11.49 -1.74
N TRP A 670 -25.36 -10.20 -1.57
CA TRP A 670 -26.68 -9.71 -1.19
C TRP A 670 -27.34 -9.04 -2.40
N ILE A 671 -28.60 -9.39 -2.67
CA ILE A 671 -29.34 -8.89 -3.84
C ILE A 671 -30.64 -8.23 -3.37
N ALA A 672 -30.86 -6.98 -3.75
CA ALA A 672 -32.09 -6.24 -3.41
C ALA A 672 -32.90 -5.93 -4.68
N PRO A 673 -34.17 -6.38 -4.81
CA PRO A 673 -34.87 -7.33 -3.93
C PRO A 673 -34.56 -8.82 -4.26
N GLY A 674 -33.96 -9.10 -5.41
CA GLY A 674 -33.73 -10.46 -5.91
C GLY A 674 -35.00 -11.11 -6.49
N ASN A 675 -34.91 -12.40 -6.81
CA ASN A 675 -35.99 -13.21 -7.37
C ASN A 675 -35.90 -14.68 -6.94
N ALA A 676 -36.87 -15.51 -7.35
CA ALA A 676 -36.95 -16.91 -6.94
C ALA A 676 -35.76 -17.79 -7.36
N GLY A 677 -35.02 -17.40 -8.41
CA GLY A 677 -33.82 -18.12 -8.84
C GLY A 677 -32.60 -17.78 -7.97
N THR A 678 -32.44 -16.50 -7.62
CA THR A 678 -31.35 -16.07 -6.73
C THR A 678 -31.50 -16.58 -5.29
N GLU A 679 -32.72 -16.84 -4.84
CA GLU A 679 -33.03 -17.35 -3.49
C GLU A 679 -32.40 -18.72 -3.21
N VAL A 680 -32.23 -19.55 -4.24
CA VAL A 680 -31.74 -20.93 -4.11
C VAL A 680 -30.23 -21.07 -4.33
N LEU A 681 -29.53 -19.97 -4.64
CA LEU A 681 -28.09 -20.00 -4.88
C LEU A 681 -27.30 -20.04 -3.55
N PRO A 682 -26.21 -20.82 -3.48
CA PRO A 682 -25.35 -20.83 -2.30
C PRO A 682 -24.68 -19.46 -2.11
N LYS A 683 -24.52 -19.03 -0.86
CA LYS A 683 -23.89 -17.75 -0.49
C LYS A 683 -24.60 -16.50 -1.06
N VAL A 684 -25.88 -16.62 -1.42
CA VAL A 684 -26.71 -15.51 -1.87
C VAL A 684 -27.82 -15.26 -0.86
N THR A 685 -28.17 -14.00 -0.62
CA THR A 685 -29.35 -13.66 0.17
C THR A 685 -30.12 -12.50 -0.46
N ASN A 686 -31.42 -12.67 -0.59
CA ASN A 686 -32.33 -11.68 -1.14
C ASN A 686 -32.87 -10.74 -0.05
N CYS A 687 -32.81 -9.44 -0.30
CA CYS A 687 -33.26 -8.38 0.59
C CYS A 687 -34.65 -7.87 0.17
N GLN A 688 -35.67 -8.73 0.24
CA GLN A 688 -37.00 -8.44 -0.31
C GLN A 688 -37.79 -7.37 0.47
N GLU A 689 -37.40 -7.08 1.71
CA GLU A 689 -38.09 -6.11 2.57
C GLU A 689 -37.81 -4.65 2.17
N LEU A 690 -36.78 -4.41 1.34
CA LEU A 690 -36.42 -3.07 0.86
C LEU A 690 -36.81 -2.91 -0.61
N ALA A 691 -37.45 -1.79 -0.90
CA ALA A 691 -37.59 -1.35 -2.28
C ALA A 691 -36.22 -0.95 -2.83
N ASP A 692 -35.94 -1.33 -4.08
CA ASP A 692 -34.73 -0.94 -4.83
C ASP A 692 -34.59 0.59 -5.00
N SER A 693 -35.71 1.31 -4.94
CA SER A 693 -35.78 2.77 -4.92
C SER A 693 -35.51 3.43 -3.55
N ASP A 694 -35.42 2.67 -2.45
CA ASP A 694 -35.11 3.21 -1.11
C ASP A 694 -33.59 3.35 -0.89
N TYR A 695 -32.99 4.36 -1.51
CA TYR A 695 -31.53 4.55 -1.43
C TYR A 695 -31.01 4.70 0.01
N PRO A 696 -31.67 5.48 0.90
CA PRO A 696 -31.27 5.54 2.30
C PRO A 696 -31.36 4.20 3.03
N GLY A 697 -32.42 3.41 2.78
CA GLY A 697 -32.58 2.08 3.36
C GLY A 697 -31.51 1.10 2.87
N LEU A 698 -31.20 1.12 1.57
CA LEU A 698 -30.13 0.31 0.96
C LEU A 698 -28.76 0.67 1.55
N LEU A 699 -28.46 1.95 1.75
CA LEU A 699 -27.21 2.39 2.38
C LEU A 699 -27.09 1.90 3.83
N GLN A 700 -28.15 2.04 4.63
CA GLN A 700 -28.17 1.56 6.02
C GLN A 700 -27.99 0.05 6.10
N LEU A 701 -28.65 -0.70 5.21
CA LEU A 701 -28.48 -2.14 5.14
C LEU A 701 -27.05 -2.52 4.74
N ALA A 702 -26.49 -1.86 3.73
CA ALA A 702 -25.12 -2.10 3.28
C ALA A 702 -24.10 -1.86 4.41
N GLN A 703 -24.27 -0.79 5.19
CA GLN A 703 -23.43 -0.51 6.36
C GLN A 703 -23.59 -1.57 7.46
N LYS A 704 -24.83 -1.99 7.75
CA LYS A 704 -25.11 -3.04 8.75
C LYS A 704 -24.49 -4.39 8.36
N LEU A 705 -24.51 -4.71 7.08
CA LEU A 705 -23.98 -5.97 6.53
C LEU A 705 -22.49 -5.89 6.18
N CYS A 706 -21.83 -4.73 6.39
CA CYS A 706 -20.45 -4.49 6.01
C CYS A 706 -20.16 -4.77 4.52
N ILE A 707 -21.07 -4.37 3.62
CA ILE A 707 -20.90 -4.54 2.17
C ILE A 707 -19.72 -3.70 1.69
N ASN A 708 -18.76 -4.36 1.03
CA ASN A 708 -17.51 -3.75 0.56
C ASN A 708 -17.54 -3.37 -0.93
N LEU A 709 -18.56 -3.78 -1.69
CA LEU A 709 -18.75 -3.46 -3.09
C LEU A 709 -20.25 -3.52 -3.46
N VAL A 710 -20.73 -2.49 -4.15
CA VAL A 710 -22.08 -2.45 -4.72
C VAL A 710 -22.02 -2.52 -6.24
N VAL A 711 -22.83 -3.37 -6.86
CA VAL A 711 -23.03 -3.43 -8.32
C VAL A 711 -24.45 -2.97 -8.63
N VAL A 712 -24.60 -1.94 -9.48
CA VAL A 712 -25.93 -1.44 -9.86
C VAL A 712 -26.30 -2.02 -11.22
N GLY A 713 -27.41 -2.76 -11.27
CA GLY A 713 -27.92 -3.39 -12.49
C GLY A 713 -28.90 -2.49 -13.27
N PRO A 714 -30.04 -2.11 -12.67
CA PRO A 714 -31.11 -1.39 -13.37
C PRO A 714 -30.71 0.01 -13.86
N ASP A 715 -31.22 0.39 -15.03
CA ASP A 715 -30.94 1.64 -15.74
C ASP A 715 -31.42 2.87 -14.96
N ASP A 716 -32.62 2.81 -14.39
CA ASP A 716 -33.21 3.86 -13.57
C ASP A 716 -32.37 4.20 -12.33
N HIS A 717 -31.77 3.20 -11.69
CA HIS A 717 -30.88 3.41 -10.54
C HIS A 717 -29.51 3.97 -10.91
N VAL A 718 -28.95 3.54 -12.04
CA VAL A 718 -27.70 4.09 -12.58
C VAL A 718 -27.89 5.56 -12.95
N VAL A 719 -28.93 5.90 -13.71
CA VAL A 719 -29.27 7.28 -14.08
C VAL A 719 -29.73 8.10 -12.87
N GLY A 720 -30.38 7.46 -11.90
CA GLY A 720 -30.82 8.07 -10.65
C GLY A 720 -29.65 8.50 -9.76
N GLY A 721 -28.47 7.89 -9.92
CA GLY A 721 -27.25 8.19 -9.18
C GLY A 721 -27.06 7.36 -7.92
N LEU A 722 -27.58 6.13 -7.88
CA LEU A 722 -27.36 5.20 -6.76
C LEU A 722 -25.86 4.93 -6.54
N GLY A 723 -25.10 4.80 -7.62
CA GLY A 723 -23.65 4.61 -7.53
C GLY A 723 -22.90 5.80 -6.89
N ASP A 724 -23.33 7.03 -7.19
CA ASP A 724 -22.78 8.22 -6.51
C ASP A 724 -23.21 8.26 -5.03
N HIS A 725 -24.43 7.82 -4.71
CA HIS A 725 -24.92 7.77 -3.34
C HIS A 725 -24.05 6.87 -2.44
N PHE A 726 -23.69 5.68 -2.91
CA PHE A 726 -22.78 4.77 -2.19
C PHE A 726 -21.35 5.30 -2.12
N ARG A 727 -20.78 5.75 -3.25
CA ARG A 727 -19.39 6.27 -3.28
C ARG A 727 -19.20 7.47 -2.35
N ASN A 728 -20.17 8.38 -2.25
CA ASN A 728 -20.10 9.53 -1.35
C ASN A 728 -20.17 9.14 0.14
N ASN A 729 -20.56 7.91 0.46
CA ASN A 729 -20.61 7.35 1.81
C ASN A 729 -19.53 6.28 2.04
N GLY A 730 -18.48 6.26 1.21
CA GLY A 730 -17.31 5.39 1.41
C GLY A 730 -17.45 3.96 0.89
N ILE A 731 -18.58 3.59 0.26
CA ILE A 731 -18.77 2.24 -0.29
C ILE A 731 -18.46 2.24 -1.80
N PRO A 732 -17.46 1.46 -2.26
CA PRO A 732 -17.13 1.35 -3.68
C PRO A 732 -18.31 0.83 -4.51
N CYS A 733 -18.45 1.31 -5.74
CA CYS A 733 -19.58 0.94 -6.59
C CYS A 733 -19.20 0.77 -8.07
N PHE A 734 -19.59 -0.36 -8.65
CA PHE A 734 -19.56 -0.63 -10.08
C PHE A 734 -20.81 -0.03 -10.74
N ALA A 735 -20.70 1.26 -11.05
CA ALA A 735 -21.67 2.02 -11.81
C ALA A 735 -21.01 3.36 -12.20
N PRO A 736 -21.30 3.88 -13.41
CA PRO A 736 -20.81 5.18 -13.81
C PRO A 736 -21.36 6.28 -12.89
N SER A 737 -20.72 7.44 -12.88
CA SER A 737 -21.28 8.61 -12.18
C SER A 737 -22.65 8.98 -12.76
N LYS A 738 -23.54 9.57 -11.97
CA LYS A 738 -24.83 10.09 -12.45
C LYS A 738 -24.65 11.02 -13.65
N ARG A 739 -23.56 11.80 -13.62
CA ARG A 739 -23.18 12.68 -14.72
C ARG A 739 -22.76 11.92 -15.98
N ALA A 740 -22.14 10.75 -15.88
CA ALA A 740 -21.78 9.93 -17.04
C ALA A 740 -22.97 9.09 -17.53
N ALA A 741 -23.82 8.60 -16.62
CA ALA A 741 -25.02 7.82 -16.90
C ALA A 741 -26.05 8.53 -17.80
N ILE A 742 -25.96 9.86 -17.93
CA ILE A 742 -26.78 10.63 -18.89
C ILE A 742 -26.61 10.15 -20.34
N ILE A 743 -25.52 9.47 -20.68
CA ILE A 743 -25.32 8.87 -22.01
C ILE A 743 -26.39 7.80 -22.36
N GLU A 744 -26.96 7.14 -21.35
CA GLU A 744 -28.16 6.30 -21.49
C GLU A 744 -29.43 7.11 -21.17
N GLY A 745 -29.36 7.96 -20.14
CA GLY A 745 -30.50 8.72 -19.62
C GLY A 745 -31.07 9.80 -20.55
N SER A 746 -30.34 10.25 -21.58
CA SER A 746 -30.83 11.14 -22.63
C SER A 746 -30.19 10.79 -23.97
N LYS A 747 -31.04 10.37 -24.92
CA LYS A 747 -30.63 10.04 -26.28
C LYS A 747 -30.24 11.30 -27.06
N ASP A 748 -30.89 12.43 -26.78
CA ASP A 748 -30.53 13.73 -27.36
C ASP A 748 -29.12 14.13 -26.93
N TRP A 749 -28.83 14.02 -25.63
CA TRP A 749 -27.50 14.30 -25.11
C TRP A 749 -26.44 13.35 -25.68
N ALA A 750 -26.75 12.06 -25.80
CA ALA A 750 -25.83 11.07 -26.38
C ALA A 750 -25.53 11.37 -27.86
N LYS A 751 -26.53 11.79 -28.63
CA LYS A 751 -26.36 12.17 -30.03
C LYS A 751 -25.52 13.42 -30.20
N ASP A 752 -25.77 14.46 -29.42
CA ASP A 752 -24.93 15.66 -29.41
C ASP A 752 -23.50 15.33 -28.98
N PHE A 753 -23.33 14.51 -27.94
CA PHE A 753 -22.02 14.02 -27.51
C PHE A 753 -21.27 13.30 -28.64
N MET A 754 -21.92 12.37 -29.35
CA MET A 754 -21.30 11.66 -30.48
C MET A 754 -20.88 12.61 -31.59
N CYS A 755 -21.70 13.60 -31.94
CA CYS A 755 -21.34 14.61 -32.93
C CYS A 755 -20.15 15.46 -32.50
N ARG A 756 -20.12 15.95 -31.26
CA ARG A 756 -19.00 16.75 -30.72
C ARG A 756 -17.69 15.98 -30.74
N TRP A 757 -17.73 14.70 -30.42
CA TRP A 757 -16.55 13.82 -30.36
C TRP A 757 -16.28 13.03 -31.65
N LYS A 758 -17.03 13.32 -32.73
CA LYS A 758 -16.90 12.68 -34.05
C LYS A 758 -17.03 11.16 -34.02
N ILE A 759 -17.89 10.64 -33.14
CA ILE A 759 -18.23 9.22 -33.06
C ILE A 759 -19.28 8.90 -34.15
N PRO A 760 -19.07 7.86 -34.99
CA PRO A 760 -20.01 7.51 -36.04
C PRO A 760 -21.40 7.15 -35.52
N THR A 761 -22.44 7.86 -35.97
CA THR A 761 -23.85 7.58 -35.63
C THR A 761 -24.78 8.03 -36.76
N ALA A 762 -26.06 7.66 -36.69
CA ALA A 762 -27.10 8.14 -37.61
C ALA A 762 -27.27 9.66 -37.50
N ALA A 763 -27.42 10.35 -38.65
CA ALA A 763 -27.83 11.74 -38.67
C ALA A 763 -29.18 11.91 -37.95
N TYR A 764 -29.35 13.00 -37.20
CA TYR A 764 -30.53 13.19 -36.36
C TYR A 764 -30.94 14.66 -36.27
N GLU A 765 -32.20 14.88 -35.92
CA GLU A 765 -32.73 16.16 -35.47
C GLU A 765 -33.66 15.95 -34.27
N THR A 766 -33.57 16.86 -33.28
CA THR A 766 -34.37 16.79 -32.05
C THR A 766 -35.45 17.87 -32.04
N PHE A 767 -36.66 17.49 -31.64
CA PHE A 767 -37.79 18.41 -31.49
C PHE A 767 -38.38 18.35 -30.08
N ALA A 768 -38.60 19.51 -29.47
CA ALA A 768 -39.32 19.62 -28.21
C ALA A 768 -40.82 19.47 -28.45
N LYS A 769 -41.58 19.07 -27.42
CA LYS A 769 -43.04 18.89 -27.48
C LYS A 769 -43.80 20.09 -28.08
N MET A 770 -43.36 21.32 -27.78
CA MET A 770 -43.96 22.55 -28.31
C MET A 770 -43.72 22.75 -29.81
N ASP A 771 -42.74 22.07 -30.39
CA ASP A 771 -42.35 22.14 -31.81
C ASP A 771 -42.98 21.03 -32.65
N TYR A 772 -44.08 20.41 -32.20
CA TYR A 772 -44.76 19.33 -32.93
C TYR A 772 -45.00 19.64 -34.42
N GLU A 773 -45.47 20.85 -34.74
CA GLU A 773 -45.68 21.25 -36.15
C GLU A 773 -44.39 21.35 -36.95
N LYS A 774 -43.27 21.72 -36.32
CA LYS A 774 -41.95 21.74 -36.98
C LYS A 774 -41.44 20.32 -37.22
N ALA A 775 -41.61 19.44 -36.24
CA ALA A 775 -41.25 18.02 -36.38
C ALA A 775 -42.06 17.35 -37.50
N LYS A 776 -43.37 17.62 -37.56
CA LYS A 776 -44.25 17.16 -38.64
C LYS A 776 -43.84 17.69 -40.00
N ALA A 777 -43.51 18.98 -40.09
CA ALA A 777 -43.00 19.59 -41.32
C ALA A 777 -41.61 19.05 -41.72
N PHE A 778 -40.79 18.63 -40.77
CA PHE A 778 -39.51 17.97 -41.03
C PHE A 778 -39.72 16.58 -41.64
N LEU A 779 -40.60 15.76 -41.04
CA LEU A 779 -40.94 14.43 -41.57
C LEU A 779 -41.46 14.50 -43.02
N ARG A 780 -42.35 15.46 -43.32
CA ARG A 780 -42.89 15.65 -44.69
C ARG A 780 -41.87 16.08 -45.73
N ARG A 781 -40.76 16.72 -45.31
CA ARG A 781 -39.69 17.17 -46.20
C ARG A 781 -38.56 16.15 -46.35
N SER A 782 -38.54 15.11 -45.50
CA SER A 782 -37.52 14.07 -45.57
C SER A 782 -37.87 13.07 -46.66
N ASP A 783 -37.06 13.00 -47.72
CA ASP A 783 -37.15 11.96 -48.76
C ASP A 783 -36.59 10.60 -48.31
N ARG A 784 -36.14 10.49 -47.04
CA ARG A 784 -35.46 9.31 -46.48
C ARG A 784 -36.33 8.63 -45.43
N ARG A 785 -36.18 7.30 -45.31
CA ARG A 785 -36.73 6.54 -44.17
C ARG A 785 -36.10 7.03 -42.88
N VAL A 786 -36.91 7.13 -41.83
CA VAL A 786 -36.51 7.67 -40.53
C VAL A 786 -36.84 6.70 -39.40
N VAL A 787 -36.17 6.87 -38.27
CA VAL A 787 -36.48 6.22 -37.00
C VAL A 787 -36.87 7.30 -36.00
N ILE A 788 -37.99 7.11 -35.29
CA ILE A 788 -38.51 8.07 -34.32
C ILE A 788 -38.34 7.50 -32.92
N LYS A 789 -37.60 8.22 -32.06
CA LYS A 789 -37.28 7.78 -30.69
C LYS A 789 -37.71 8.81 -29.65
N ALA A 790 -38.28 8.34 -28.54
CA ALA A 790 -38.50 9.16 -27.35
C ALA A 790 -37.17 9.41 -26.60
N ASP A 791 -36.96 10.62 -26.08
CA ASP A 791 -35.77 10.96 -25.30
C ASP A 791 -35.87 10.43 -23.86
N GLY A 792 -34.85 9.72 -23.37
CA GLY A 792 -34.81 9.14 -22.03
C GLY A 792 -35.25 7.67 -21.94
N LEU A 793 -35.52 7.23 -20.71
CA LEU A 793 -35.80 5.83 -20.38
C LEU A 793 -37.25 5.46 -20.73
N ALA A 794 -37.43 4.70 -21.81
CA ALA A 794 -38.74 4.24 -22.30
C ALA A 794 -38.86 2.70 -22.32
N ALA A 795 -38.05 2.00 -21.50
CA ALA A 795 -38.03 0.54 -21.38
C ALA A 795 -37.98 -0.22 -22.72
N GLY A 796 -37.20 0.29 -23.69
CA GLY A 796 -37.08 -0.28 -25.04
C GLY A 796 -38.33 -0.12 -25.94
N LYS A 797 -39.42 0.48 -25.45
CA LYS A 797 -40.70 0.63 -26.18
C LYS A 797 -40.86 1.96 -26.91
N GLY A 798 -39.96 2.92 -26.66
CA GLY A 798 -40.02 4.27 -27.23
C GLY A 798 -39.36 4.42 -28.60
N VAL A 799 -39.15 3.34 -29.36
CA VAL A 799 -38.46 3.36 -30.66
C VAL A 799 -39.41 2.84 -31.75
N PHE A 800 -39.68 3.68 -32.75
CA PHE A 800 -40.57 3.40 -33.87
C PHE A 800 -39.80 3.46 -35.19
N VAL A 801 -39.98 2.45 -36.02
CA VAL A 801 -39.39 2.34 -37.36
C VAL A 801 -40.54 2.33 -38.38
N PRO A 802 -41.06 3.51 -38.76
CA PRO A 802 -42.17 3.61 -39.71
C PRO A 802 -41.74 3.21 -41.12
N ASP A 803 -42.61 2.50 -41.84
CA ASP A 803 -42.41 2.15 -43.25
C ASP A 803 -43.03 3.19 -44.19
N THR A 804 -44.01 3.96 -43.69
CA THR A 804 -44.72 4.99 -44.45
C THR A 804 -44.69 6.36 -43.74
N PRO A 805 -44.81 7.49 -44.48
CA PRO A 805 -44.93 8.81 -43.88
C PRO A 805 -46.10 8.94 -42.90
N GLU A 806 -47.22 8.27 -43.16
CA GLU A 806 -48.40 8.26 -42.30
C GLU A 806 -48.12 7.55 -40.97
N GLU A 807 -47.38 6.44 -40.98
CA GLU A 807 -46.92 5.78 -39.77
C GLU A 807 -45.93 6.64 -38.98
N ALA A 808 -45.07 7.39 -39.68
CA ALA A 808 -44.13 8.32 -39.06
C ALA A 808 -44.86 9.46 -38.34
N GLU A 809 -45.88 10.07 -38.96
CA GLU A 809 -46.72 11.08 -38.32
C GLU A 809 -47.45 10.51 -37.10
N LYS A 810 -47.97 9.28 -37.19
CA LYS A 810 -48.67 8.62 -36.06
C LYS A 810 -47.74 8.32 -34.90
N ALA A 811 -46.52 7.82 -35.16
CA ALA A 811 -45.52 7.59 -34.13
C ALA A 811 -45.09 8.90 -33.44
N LEU A 812 -44.98 9.99 -34.22
CA LEU A 812 -44.70 11.33 -33.70
C LEU A 812 -45.82 11.82 -32.76
N GLU A 813 -47.08 11.64 -33.15
CA GLU A 813 -48.25 11.95 -32.31
C GLU A 813 -48.26 11.11 -31.02
N GLU A 814 -47.94 9.82 -31.13
CA GLU A 814 -47.90 8.91 -29.99
C GLU A 814 -46.82 9.30 -28.98
N ILE A 815 -45.66 9.79 -29.42
CA ILE A 815 -44.60 10.25 -28.50
C ILE A 815 -44.91 11.63 -27.91
N MET A 816 -45.26 12.60 -28.76
CA MET A 816 -45.32 14.02 -28.34
C MET A 816 -46.67 14.41 -27.72
N LEU A 817 -47.78 13.89 -28.24
CA LEU A 817 -49.13 14.30 -27.83
C LEU A 817 -49.72 13.36 -26.79
N SER A 818 -49.44 12.05 -26.88
CA SER A 818 -49.90 11.10 -25.87
C SER A 818 -49.12 11.25 -24.56
N SER A 819 -49.75 10.93 -23.42
CA SER A 819 -49.06 10.87 -22.12
C SER A 819 -48.42 9.51 -21.86
N LYS A 820 -48.31 8.64 -22.88
CA LYS A 820 -47.92 7.22 -22.75
C LYS A 820 -46.48 7.02 -22.25
N PHE A 821 -45.58 7.94 -22.58
CA PHE A 821 -44.15 7.87 -22.20
C PHE A 821 -43.76 8.87 -21.10
N GLY A 822 -44.72 9.53 -20.46
CA GLY A 822 -44.45 10.50 -19.39
C GLY A 822 -43.45 11.59 -19.81
N LYS A 823 -42.44 11.86 -18.97
CA LYS A 823 -41.37 12.83 -19.25
C LYS A 823 -40.52 12.46 -20.47
N ALA A 824 -40.40 11.18 -20.80
CA ALA A 824 -39.60 10.75 -21.95
C ALA A 824 -40.24 11.19 -23.29
N GLY A 825 -41.52 11.56 -23.30
CA GLY A 825 -42.22 12.11 -24.47
C GLY A 825 -42.10 13.63 -24.63
N GLU A 826 -41.38 14.34 -23.76
CA GLU A 826 -41.21 15.81 -23.87
C GLU A 826 -40.31 16.22 -25.04
N ARG A 827 -39.47 15.30 -25.52
CA ARG A 827 -38.58 15.47 -26.67
C ARG A 827 -38.60 14.22 -27.52
N VAL A 828 -38.50 14.42 -28.83
CA VAL A 828 -38.43 13.34 -29.81
C VAL A 828 -37.20 13.53 -30.69
N ILE A 829 -36.56 12.42 -31.03
CA ILE A 829 -35.38 12.37 -31.89
C ILE A 829 -35.81 11.66 -33.17
N VAL A 830 -35.61 12.34 -34.29
CA VAL A 830 -35.85 11.80 -35.63
C VAL A 830 -34.49 11.50 -36.24
N GLU A 831 -34.19 10.22 -36.46
CA GLU A 831 -32.90 9.74 -36.97
C GLU A 831 -33.02 9.20 -38.40
N GLU A 832 -31.92 9.27 -39.15
CA GLU A 832 -31.70 8.49 -40.37
C GLU A 832 -31.90 6.99 -40.09
N TYR A 833 -32.66 6.32 -40.96
CA TYR A 833 -32.71 4.87 -40.97
C TYR A 833 -31.36 4.29 -41.44
N LEU A 834 -30.72 3.49 -40.59
CA LEU A 834 -29.51 2.76 -40.92
C LEU A 834 -29.84 1.35 -41.41
N GLU A 835 -29.26 0.97 -42.55
CA GLU A 835 -29.38 -0.38 -43.11
C GLU A 835 -28.12 -1.19 -42.81
N GLY A 836 -28.32 -2.42 -42.32
CA GLY A 836 -27.23 -3.28 -41.84
C GLY A 836 -27.75 -4.38 -40.91
N TYR A 837 -26.84 -4.98 -40.16
CA TYR A 837 -27.18 -5.90 -39.06
C TYR A 837 -26.74 -5.32 -37.72
N GLU A 838 -27.57 -5.51 -36.69
CA GLU A 838 -27.35 -4.96 -35.34
C GLU A 838 -26.48 -5.91 -34.51
N ILE A 839 -25.52 -5.34 -33.78
CA ILE A 839 -24.70 -6.03 -32.78
C ILE A 839 -24.67 -5.23 -31.48
N SER A 840 -24.41 -5.93 -30.39
CA SER A 840 -24.20 -5.39 -29.06
C SER A 840 -22.77 -5.63 -28.62
N VAL A 841 -22.11 -4.58 -28.13
CA VAL A 841 -20.74 -4.63 -27.63
C VAL A 841 -20.72 -4.21 -26.17
N LEU A 842 -20.33 -5.12 -25.29
CA LEU A 842 -20.21 -4.89 -23.85
C LEU A 842 -18.74 -4.70 -23.49
N THR A 843 -18.42 -3.55 -22.90
CA THR A 843 -17.06 -3.18 -22.52
C THR A 843 -16.98 -2.86 -21.03
N PHE A 844 -16.21 -3.65 -20.30
CA PHE A 844 -15.75 -3.30 -18.95
C PHE A 844 -14.78 -2.13 -19.03
N THR A 845 -14.92 -1.15 -18.14
CA THR A 845 -14.00 -0.02 -18.10
C THR A 845 -13.87 0.60 -16.70
N ASP A 846 -12.66 1.07 -16.40
CA ASP A 846 -12.38 1.94 -15.25
C ASP A 846 -12.36 3.44 -15.60
N GLY A 847 -12.73 3.76 -16.84
CA GLY A 847 -12.73 5.10 -17.44
C GLY A 847 -11.50 5.39 -18.29
N SER A 848 -10.40 4.65 -18.12
CA SER A 848 -9.14 4.83 -18.86
C SER A 848 -8.72 3.60 -19.64
N SER A 849 -9.04 2.42 -19.12
CA SER A 849 -8.73 1.12 -19.70
C SER A 849 -10.02 0.39 -20.05
N ILE A 850 -9.95 -0.52 -21.01
CA ILE A 850 -11.11 -1.28 -21.51
C ILE A 850 -10.80 -2.76 -21.60
N LEU A 851 -11.82 -3.58 -21.37
CA LEU A 851 -11.88 -4.98 -21.79
C LEU A 851 -13.23 -5.21 -22.46
N THR A 852 -13.20 -5.49 -23.75
CA THR A 852 -14.39 -5.66 -24.58
C THR A 852 -14.70 -7.14 -24.74
N LEU A 853 -15.95 -7.54 -24.47
CA LEU A 853 -16.43 -8.90 -24.71
C LEU A 853 -16.71 -9.10 -26.21
N PRO A 854 -16.71 -10.36 -26.70
CA PRO A 854 -17.08 -10.66 -28.06
C PRO A 854 -18.48 -10.11 -28.40
N PRO A 855 -18.69 -9.62 -29.63
CA PRO A 855 -19.95 -9.00 -30.02
C PRO A 855 -21.08 -10.03 -29.94
N GLY A 856 -22.25 -9.59 -29.52
CA GLY A 856 -23.47 -10.40 -29.52
C GLY A 856 -24.51 -9.83 -30.47
N GLN A 857 -25.43 -10.66 -30.93
CA GLN A 857 -26.57 -10.20 -31.72
C GLN A 857 -27.88 -10.51 -31.01
N ASP A 858 -28.60 -9.44 -30.67
CA ASP A 858 -29.91 -9.48 -30.02
C ASP A 858 -31.05 -9.62 -31.04
N HIS A 859 -32.12 -10.25 -30.61
CA HIS A 859 -33.36 -10.45 -31.37
C HIS A 859 -34.50 -9.68 -30.68
N LYS A 860 -34.63 -8.38 -30.99
CA LYS A 860 -35.60 -7.50 -30.32
C LYS A 860 -37.07 -7.79 -30.63
N ARG A 861 -37.39 -8.34 -31.79
CA ARG A 861 -38.78 -8.59 -32.22
C ARG A 861 -39.39 -9.79 -31.50
N ALA A 862 -40.65 -9.68 -31.11
CA ALA A 862 -41.33 -10.67 -30.26
C ALA A 862 -41.54 -12.06 -30.90
N ARG A 863 -41.66 -12.14 -32.24
CA ARG A 863 -42.03 -13.38 -32.96
C ARG A 863 -41.00 -13.75 -34.03
N ASP A 864 -41.00 -15.04 -34.39
CA ASP A 864 -40.17 -15.61 -35.45
C ASP A 864 -40.26 -14.82 -36.77
N GLY A 865 -39.14 -14.74 -37.49
CA GLY A 865 -38.99 -13.98 -38.72
C GLY A 865 -38.98 -12.47 -38.50
N ASP A 866 -38.51 -12.02 -37.34
CA ASP A 866 -38.44 -10.62 -36.93
C ASP A 866 -39.78 -9.87 -37.00
N LYS A 867 -40.86 -10.54 -36.59
CA LYS A 867 -42.23 -10.01 -36.60
C LYS A 867 -42.69 -9.56 -35.22
N GLY A 868 -43.74 -8.73 -35.21
CA GLY A 868 -44.37 -8.24 -33.99
C GLY A 868 -43.69 -6.99 -33.42
N LEU A 869 -44.10 -6.60 -32.21
CA LEU A 869 -43.56 -5.41 -31.54
C LEU A 869 -42.11 -5.61 -31.10
N ASN A 870 -41.39 -4.50 -30.94
CA ASN A 870 -40.09 -4.48 -30.28
C ASN A 870 -40.26 -4.84 -28.79
N THR A 871 -39.27 -5.58 -28.28
CA THR A 871 -39.18 -6.05 -26.91
C THR A 871 -37.84 -5.62 -26.31
N GLY A 872 -37.61 -5.93 -25.04
CA GLY A 872 -36.27 -5.82 -24.44
C GLY A 872 -35.24 -6.82 -24.96
N GLY A 873 -35.60 -7.74 -25.85
CA GLY A 873 -34.75 -8.82 -26.38
C GLY A 873 -35.37 -10.19 -26.12
N MET A 874 -35.45 -11.03 -27.15
CA MET A 874 -35.99 -12.40 -27.09
C MET A 874 -34.91 -13.49 -27.10
N GLY A 875 -33.64 -13.12 -27.25
CA GLY A 875 -32.51 -14.04 -27.23
C GLY A 875 -31.29 -13.44 -27.90
N VAL A 876 -30.11 -13.80 -27.40
CA VAL A 876 -28.82 -13.31 -27.86
C VAL A 876 -27.89 -14.49 -28.11
N TYR A 877 -27.04 -14.38 -29.13
CA TYR A 877 -25.88 -15.27 -29.28
C TYR A 877 -24.60 -14.46 -29.47
N THR A 878 -23.48 -15.08 -29.10
CA THR A 878 -22.14 -14.50 -29.16
C THR A 878 -21.09 -15.62 -29.28
N PRO A 879 -19.92 -15.38 -29.91
CA PRO A 879 -19.62 -14.27 -30.80
C PRO A 879 -20.50 -14.27 -32.06
N VAL A 880 -20.62 -13.13 -32.74
CA VAL A 880 -21.29 -13.01 -34.04
C VAL A 880 -20.31 -13.39 -35.17
N PRO A 881 -20.50 -14.52 -35.89
CA PRO A 881 -19.51 -15.02 -36.85
C PRO A 881 -19.21 -14.08 -38.03
N SER A 882 -20.14 -13.18 -38.37
CA SER A 882 -19.97 -12.22 -39.46
C SER A 882 -19.16 -10.99 -39.08
N VAL A 883 -18.81 -10.81 -37.80
CA VAL A 883 -17.98 -9.69 -37.33
C VAL A 883 -16.54 -10.16 -37.19
N SER A 884 -15.65 -9.59 -38.00
CA SER A 884 -14.22 -9.89 -37.97
C SER A 884 -13.50 -9.20 -36.81
N ALA A 885 -12.31 -9.70 -36.46
CA ALA A 885 -11.45 -9.05 -35.47
C ALA A 885 -11.02 -7.62 -35.88
N ALA A 886 -10.91 -7.38 -37.20
CA ALA A 886 -10.60 -6.05 -37.74
C ALA A 886 -11.74 -5.06 -37.51
N GLU A 887 -13.00 -5.49 -37.73
CA GLU A 887 -14.19 -4.68 -37.45
C GLU A 887 -14.33 -4.42 -35.94
N MET A 888 -14.02 -5.40 -35.09
CA MET A 888 -13.97 -5.16 -33.63
C MET A 888 -12.91 -4.14 -33.24
N THR A 889 -11.73 -4.19 -33.85
CA THR A 889 -10.67 -3.18 -33.62
C THR A 889 -11.13 -1.79 -34.08
N GLU A 890 -11.81 -1.70 -35.22
CA GLU A 890 -12.40 -0.45 -35.71
C GLU A 890 -13.45 0.10 -34.73
N ILE A 891 -14.33 -0.75 -34.19
CA ILE A 891 -15.31 -0.36 -33.17
C ILE A 891 -14.60 0.19 -31.92
N GLU A 892 -13.55 -0.46 -31.43
CA GLU A 892 -12.84 0.02 -30.25
C GLU A 892 -12.20 1.40 -30.49
N GLU A 893 -11.51 1.57 -31.61
CA GLU A 893 -10.75 2.80 -31.91
C GLU A 893 -11.63 3.98 -32.33
N THR A 894 -12.74 3.73 -33.02
CA THR A 894 -13.61 4.79 -33.56
C THR A 894 -14.82 5.10 -32.70
N ILE A 895 -15.24 4.17 -31.83
CA ILE A 895 -16.45 4.30 -31.01
C ILE A 895 -16.10 4.23 -29.51
N VAL A 896 -15.59 3.09 -29.02
CA VAL A 896 -15.49 2.83 -27.57
C VAL A 896 -14.46 3.76 -26.90
N ARG A 897 -13.22 3.79 -27.37
CA ARG A 897 -12.16 4.64 -26.80
C ARG A 897 -12.50 6.14 -26.93
N PRO A 898 -12.98 6.65 -28.07
CA PRO A 898 -13.42 8.04 -28.16
C PRO A 898 -14.56 8.40 -27.21
N THR A 899 -15.51 7.47 -26.98
CA THR A 899 -16.60 7.66 -26.00
C THR A 899 -16.05 7.88 -24.60
N LEU A 900 -15.20 6.97 -24.12
CA LEU A 900 -14.66 7.04 -22.77
C LEU A 900 -13.74 8.26 -22.60
N ARG A 901 -12.91 8.56 -23.60
CA ARG A 901 -12.06 9.75 -23.61
C ARG A 901 -12.87 11.04 -23.60
N GLY A 902 -13.95 11.11 -24.37
CA GLY A 902 -14.84 12.28 -24.40
C GLY A 902 -15.53 12.50 -23.05
N LEU A 903 -16.00 11.42 -22.41
CA LEU A 903 -16.59 11.47 -21.07
C LEU A 903 -15.56 11.92 -20.02
N GLU A 904 -14.32 11.41 -20.06
CA GLU A 904 -13.24 11.84 -19.16
C GLU A 904 -12.96 13.35 -19.30
N LEU A 905 -12.84 13.84 -20.54
CA LEU A 905 -12.56 15.25 -20.84
C LEU A 905 -13.72 16.18 -20.43
N ASP A 906 -14.96 15.69 -20.49
CA ASP A 906 -16.15 16.40 -19.99
C ASP A 906 -16.30 16.33 -18.45
N GLY A 907 -15.35 15.70 -17.74
CA GLY A 907 -15.35 15.52 -16.29
C GLY A 907 -16.45 14.56 -15.81
N ARG A 908 -16.77 13.55 -16.60
CA ARG A 908 -17.82 12.54 -16.35
C ARG A 908 -17.18 11.17 -16.20
N SER A 909 -16.80 10.81 -14.97
CA SER A 909 -16.20 9.50 -14.70
C SER A 909 -17.15 8.38 -15.06
N PHE A 910 -16.69 7.46 -15.90
CA PHE A 910 -17.40 6.24 -16.30
C PHE A 910 -16.59 5.03 -15.83
N ASN A 911 -17.05 4.37 -14.79
CA ASN A 911 -16.48 3.13 -14.27
C ASN A 911 -17.61 2.11 -14.18
N GLY A 912 -17.51 1.00 -14.91
CA GLY A 912 -18.62 0.05 -15.03
C GLY A 912 -18.66 -0.67 -16.37
N MET A 913 -19.87 -1.02 -16.78
CA MET A 913 -20.15 -1.64 -18.07
C MET A 913 -20.67 -0.59 -19.06
N LEU A 914 -19.93 -0.35 -20.13
CA LEU A 914 -20.41 0.40 -21.29
C LEU A 914 -20.97 -0.59 -22.30
N PHE A 915 -22.29 -0.58 -22.47
CA PHE A 915 -22.95 -1.29 -23.54
C PHE A 915 -23.14 -0.33 -24.71
N THR A 916 -22.73 -0.77 -25.90
CA THR A 916 -22.91 -0.02 -27.15
C THR A 916 -23.69 -0.86 -28.16
N GLY A 917 -24.87 -0.37 -28.55
CA GLY A 917 -25.62 -0.93 -29.68
C GLY A 917 -25.10 -0.35 -30.99
N ILE A 918 -24.69 -1.20 -31.93
CA ILE A 918 -24.01 -0.81 -33.17
C ILE A 918 -24.72 -1.42 -34.37
N MET A 919 -24.96 -0.62 -35.39
CA MET A 919 -25.37 -1.08 -36.71
C MET A 919 -24.13 -1.26 -37.59
N MET A 920 -23.93 -2.47 -38.10
CA MET A 920 -22.89 -2.78 -39.08
C MET A 920 -23.41 -2.43 -40.49
N THR A 921 -23.02 -1.25 -40.98
CA THR A 921 -23.45 -0.74 -42.29
C THR A 921 -22.40 -0.99 -43.36
N ALA A 922 -22.77 -0.85 -44.64
CA ALA A 922 -21.81 -0.87 -45.74
C ALA A 922 -20.72 0.23 -45.66
N SER A 923 -20.95 1.27 -44.85
CA SER A 923 -20.01 2.38 -44.62
C SER A 923 -19.18 2.26 -43.34
N GLY A 924 -19.27 1.12 -42.63
CA GLY A 924 -18.62 0.89 -41.34
C GLY A 924 -19.60 0.88 -40.15
N PRO A 925 -19.09 0.65 -38.93
CA PRO A 925 -19.89 0.59 -37.71
C PRO A 925 -20.45 1.96 -37.33
N LYS A 926 -21.74 2.02 -36.99
CA LYS A 926 -22.40 3.24 -36.49
C LYS A 926 -23.16 2.96 -35.21
N VAL A 927 -23.01 3.81 -34.20
CA VAL A 927 -23.71 3.70 -32.91
C VAL A 927 -25.20 3.97 -33.08
N LEU A 928 -26.03 3.05 -32.59
CA LEU A 928 -27.48 3.20 -32.46
C LEU A 928 -27.86 3.85 -31.13
N GLU A 929 -27.28 3.37 -30.04
CA GLU A 929 -27.50 3.85 -28.67
C GLU A 929 -26.41 3.36 -27.70
N TYR A 930 -26.31 4.04 -26.55
CA TYR A 930 -25.51 3.61 -25.41
C TYR A 930 -26.39 3.20 -24.26
N ASN A 931 -25.93 2.21 -23.52
CA ASN A 931 -26.47 1.79 -22.24
C ASN A 931 -25.30 1.80 -21.24
N ALA A 932 -25.54 2.28 -20.02
CA ALA A 932 -24.53 2.58 -19.01
C ALA A 932 -24.43 1.50 -17.92
N ARG A 933 -24.92 0.29 -18.25
CA ARG A 933 -25.03 -0.89 -17.39
C ARG A 933 -24.99 -2.17 -18.24
N PHE A 934 -25.08 -3.32 -17.56
CA PHE A 934 -25.19 -4.63 -18.21
C PHE A 934 -26.43 -4.76 -19.12
N GLY A 935 -26.28 -5.43 -20.26
CA GLY A 935 -27.40 -5.75 -21.16
C GLY A 935 -28.32 -6.83 -20.60
N ASP A 936 -29.55 -6.90 -21.08
CA ASP A 936 -30.47 -8.00 -20.75
C ASP A 936 -31.37 -8.26 -21.97
N PRO A 937 -31.21 -9.38 -22.70
CA PRO A 937 -30.57 -10.62 -22.25
C PRO A 937 -29.10 -10.82 -22.69
N GLU A 938 -28.37 -9.78 -23.10
CA GLU A 938 -26.99 -9.93 -23.62
C GLU A 938 -26.02 -10.51 -22.57
N THR A 939 -26.16 -10.08 -21.32
CA THR A 939 -25.29 -10.49 -20.21
C THR A 939 -25.32 -12.00 -20.01
N GLN A 940 -26.50 -12.62 -20.07
CA GLN A 940 -26.72 -14.04 -19.82
C GLN A 940 -25.98 -14.95 -20.82
N SER A 941 -25.61 -14.45 -21.99
CA SER A 941 -24.74 -15.18 -22.93
C SER A 941 -23.28 -14.79 -22.77
N MET A 942 -22.98 -13.49 -22.72
CA MET A 942 -21.60 -13.02 -22.79
C MET A 942 -20.78 -13.36 -21.54
N ILE A 943 -21.40 -13.36 -20.35
CA ILE A 943 -20.66 -13.70 -19.11
C ILE A 943 -20.32 -15.18 -19.02
N LEU A 944 -21.03 -16.06 -19.74
CA LEU A 944 -20.73 -17.50 -19.77
C LEU A 944 -19.42 -17.80 -20.50
N LEU A 945 -18.91 -16.84 -21.27
CA LEU A 945 -17.59 -16.92 -21.87
C LEU A 945 -16.48 -16.47 -20.91
N LEU A 946 -16.80 -16.08 -19.68
CA LEU A 946 -15.82 -15.75 -18.64
C LEU A 946 -15.70 -16.93 -17.67
N SER A 947 -14.51 -17.12 -17.07
CA SER A 947 -14.38 -18.07 -15.96
C SER A 947 -15.06 -17.53 -14.70
N ASP A 948 -15.43 -18.43 -13.79
CA ASP A 948 -16.11 -18.08 -12.53
C ASP A 948 -15.30 -17.08 -11.69
N GLU A 949 -13.96 -17.13 -11.75
CA GLU A 949 -13.06 -16.22 -11.04
C GLU A 949 -12.87 -14.88 -11.75
N ALA A 950 -13.05 -14.84 -13.08
CA ALA A 950 -12.76 -13.65 -13.88
C ALA A 950 -13.79 -12.53 -13.68
N LEU A 951 -15.08 -12.86 -13.60
CA LEU A 951 -16.13 -11.85 -13.51
C LEU A 951 -16.03 -10.98 -12.24
N PRO A 952 -15.90 -11.57 -11.02
CA PRO A 952 -15.66 -10.78 -9.82
C PRO A 952 -14.43 -9.89 -9.96
N GLU A 953 -13.29 -10.43 -10.41
CA GLU A 953 -12.05 -9.66 -10.57
C GLU A 953 -12.20 -8.50 -11.58
N LEU A 954 -12.92 -8.69 -12.68
CA LEU A 954 -13.12 -7.64 -13.68
C LEU A 954 -13.97 -6.48 -13.14
N ILE A 955 -15.08 -6.79 -12.48
CA ILE A 955 -15.94 -5.79 -11.82
C ILE A 955 -15.10 -5.01 -10.81
N LEU A 956 -14.34 -5.74 -10.03
CA LEU A 956 -13.52 -5.23 -8.96
C LEU A 956 -12.40 -4.31 -9.47
N ALA A 957 -11.70 -4.75 -10.52
CA ALA A 957 -10.64 -4.00 -11.18
C ALA A 957 -11.14 -2.71 -11.84
N CYS A 958 -12.38 -2.70 -12.35
CA CYS A 958 -13.01 -1.48 -12.88
C CYS A 958 -13.21 -0.42 -11.79
N VAL A 959 -13.67 -0.83 -10.61
CA VAL A 959 -13.88 0.09 -9.48
C VAL A 959 -12.57 0.60 -8.91
N GLU A 960 -11.52 -0.21 -8.96
CA GLU A 960 -10.18 0.12 -8.45
C GLU A 960 -9.24 0.79 -9.45
N LYS A 961 -9.65 0.92 -10.72
CA LYS A 961 -8.83 1.50 -11.80
C LYS A 961 -7.55 0.74 -12.08
N ARG A 962 -7.67 -0.59 -12.15
CA ARG A 962 -6.58 -1.52 -12.44
C ARG A 962 -6.94 -2.51 -13.54
N LEU A 963 -7.91 -2.16 -14.38
CA LEU A 963 -8.37 -3.06 -15.44
C LEU A 963 -7.24 -3.38 -16.44
N ALA A 964 -6.29 -2.46 -16.63
CA ALA A 964 -5.10 -2.67 -17.46
C ALA A 964 -4.19 -3.83 -16.98
N ASP A 965 -4.24 -4.17 -15.68
CA ASP A 965 -3.38 -5.18 -15.08
C ASP A 965 -4.02 -6.59 -15.10
N VAL A 966 -5.30 -6.68 -15.45
CA VAL A 966 -6.04 -7.94 -15.44
C VAL A 966 -5.72 -8.74 -16.71
N LYS A 967 -5.07 -9.90 -16.52
CA LYS A 967 -4.85 -10.87 -17.59
C LYS A 967 -6.06 -11.80 -17.71
N SER A 968 -7.11 -11.33 -18.36
CA SER A 968 -8.28 -12.14 -18.69
C SER A 968 -8.28 -12.46 -20.18
N SER A 969 -8.47 -13.73 -20.54
CA SER A 969 -8.74 -14.17 -21.90
C SER A 969 -10.17 -14.66 -21.98
N VAL A 970 -10.93 -14.17 -22.97
CA VAL A 970 -12.25 -14.72 -23.27
C VAL A 970 -12.07 -15.97 -24.14
N PRO A 971 -12.43 -17.19 -23.67
CA PRO A 971 -12.39 -18.41 -24.47
C PRO A 971 -13.07 -18.30 -25.84
N SER A 972 -12.58 -19.06 -26.80
CA SER A 972 -13.05 -19.11 -28.19
C SER A 972 -14.34 -19.95 -28.38
N GLU A 973 -15.21 -19.98 -27.37
CA GLU A 973 -16.48 -20.71 -27.41
C GLU A 973 -17.64 -19.81 -27.88
N PHE A 974 -18.77 -20.43 -28.20
CA PHE A 974 -20.03 -19.73 -28.47
C PHE A 974 -20.97 -19.86 -27.27
N ALA A 975 -21.76 -18.83 -27.04
CA ALA A 975 -22.87 -18.83 -26.09
C ALA A 975 -24.15 -18.35 -26.77
N CYS A 976 -25.28 -18.93 -26.36
CA CYS A 976 -26.61 -18.54 -26.83
C CYS A 976 -27.56 -18.53 -25.63
N ASN A 977 -28.48 -17.57 -25.60
CA ASN A 977 -29.62 -17.61 -24.71
C ASN A 977 -30.94 -17.40 -25.46
N ILE A 978 -31.99 -18.01 -24.91
CA ILE A 978 -33.36 -17.90 -25.40
C ILE A 978 -34.22 -17.37 -24.25
N THR A 979 -34.90 -16.27 -24.51
CA THR A 979 -35.85 -15.70 -23.55
C THR A 979 -37.19 -16.42 -23.64
N VAL A 980 -37.66 -16.90 -22.49
CA VAL A 980 -39.02 -17.43 -22.31
C VAL A 980 -39.88 -16.33 -21.69
N ALA A 981 -40.96 -15.96 -22.37
CA ALA A 981 -41.83 -14.85 -22.01
C ALA A 981 -43.25 -15.31 -21.66
N ALA A 982 -43.95 -14.50 -20.86
CA ALA A 982 -45.34 -14.69 -20.50
C ALA A 982 -46.27 -14.26 -21.63
N GLY A 983 -47.36 -15.02 -21.84
CA GLY A 983 -48.33 -14.78 -22.89
C GLY A 983 -48.87 -13.34 -22.87
N GLY A 984 -48.76 -12.66 -24.01
CA GLY A 984 -49.15 -11.26 -24.18
C GLY A 984 -48.00 -10.25 -24.15
N TYR A 985 -46.81 -10.64 -23.69
CA TYR A 985 -45.60 -9.79 -23.80
C TYR A 985 -45.30 -9.45 -25.28
N PRO A 986 -44.92 -8.20 -25.63
CA PRO A 986 -44.57 -7.05 -24.77
C PRO A 986 -45.72 -6.11 -24.37
N GLU A 987 -46.97 -6.48 -24.67
CA GLU A 987 -48.16 -5.71 -24.29
C GLU A 987 -48.60 -6.05 -22.86
N SER A 988 -49.89 -6.24 -22.63
CA SER A 988 -50.41 -6.72 -21.35
C SER A 988 -50.21 -8.22 -21.25
N TYR A 989 -49.58 -8.67 -20.16
CA TYR A 989 -49.28 -10.07 -19.90
C TYR A 989 -49.82 -10.48 -18.53
N ARG A 990 -50.10 -11.79 -18.36
CA ARG A 990 -50.54 -12.37 -17.08
C ARG A 990 -49.34 -12.59 -16.16
N LYS A 991 -49.61 -12.52 -14.85
CA LYS A 991 -48.68 -12.86 -13.76
C LYS A 991 -49.37 -13.87 -12.84
N GLY A 992 -48.59 -14.62 -12.08
CA GLY A 992 -49.06 -15.57 -11.08
C GLY A 992 -49.30 -16.98 -11.63
N ASP A 993 -48.95 -17.24 -12.88
CA ASP A 993 -49.06 -18.59 -13.48
C ASP A 993 -48.04 -19.52 -12.80
N ILE A 994 -48.49 -20.72 -12.43
CA ILE A 994 -47.64 -21.73 -11.80
C ILE A 994 -46.62 -22.23 -12.83
N ILE A 995 -45.35 -22.25 -12.43
CA ILE A 995 -44.25 -22.70 -13.24
C ILE A 995 -43.82 -24.10 -12.79
N HIS A 996 -43.80 -25.03 -13.74
CA HIS A 996 -43.17 -26.33 -13.59
C HIS A 996 -41.84 -26.35 -14.36
N MET A 997 -40.79 -26.85 -13.71
CA MET A 997 -39.45 -26.97 -14.29
C MET A 997 -38.88 -28.36 -14.03
N ASP A 998 -38.37 -28.99 -15.08
CA ASP A 998 -37.54 -30.19 -15.00
C ASP A 998 -36.10 -29.83 -14.64
N THR A 999 -35.31 -30.85 -14.27
CA THR A 999 -33.86 -30.67 -14.07
C THR A 999 -33.22 -30.31 -15.42
N PRO A 1000 -32.56 -29.14 -15.54
CA PRO A 1000 -31.94 -28.74 -16.80
C PRO A 1000 -30.79 -29.69 -17.18
N PRO A 1001 -30.49 -29.83 -18.48
CA PRO A 1001 -29.29 -30.53 -18.93
C PRO A 1001 -28.01 -29.96 -18.30
N GLN A 1002 -26.98 -30.80 -18.15
CA GLN A 1002 -25.68 -30.35 -17.64
C GLN A 1002 -25.10 -29.23 -18.52
N GLY A 1003 -24.65 -28.14 -17.91
CA GLY A 1003 -24.06 -26.99 -18.62
C GLY A 1003 -25.07 -26.00 -19.20
N VAL A 1004 -26.37 -26.12 -18.86
CA VAL A 1004 -27.44 -25.21 -19.32
C VAL A 1004 -28.00 -24.40 -18.15
N PRO A 1005 -27.43 -23.21 -17.84
CA PRO A 1005 -27.98 -22.33 -16.82
C PRO A 1005 -29.35 -21.75 -17.25
N ILE A 1006 -30.31 -21.78 -16.31
CA ILE A 1006 -31.60 -21.12 -16.45
C ILE A 1006 -31.61 -19.87 -15.56
N PHE A 1007 -31.48 -18.70 -16.18
CA PHE A 1007 -31.53 -17.42 -15.47
C PHE A 1007 -32.98 -17.01 -15.24
N HIS A 1008 -33.35 -16.82 -13.97
CA HIS A 1008 -34.66 -16.32 -13.59
C HIS A 1008 -34.69 -14.79 -13.78
N ALA A 1009 -35.70 -14.30 -14.49
CA ALA A 1009 -35.99 -12.86 -14.62
C ALA A 1009 -37.25 -12.55 -13.78
N GLY A 1010 -38.43 -12.50 -14.42
CA GLY A 1010 -39.71 -12.28 -13.76
C GLY A 1010 -40.28 -13.54 -13.11
N THR A 1011 -39.68 -14.01 -12.01
CA THR A 1011 -40.20 -15.13 -11.21
C THR A 1011 -40.24 -14.81 -9.72
N GLU A 1012 -41.22 -15.35 -9.02
CA GLU A 1012 -41.37 -15.23 -7.57
C GLU A 1012 -41.80 -16.54 -6.93
N ARG A 1013 -41.58 -16.69 -5.62
CA ARG A 1013 -42.06 -17.84 -4.84
C ARG A 1013 -43.18 -17.39 -3.93
N VAL A 1014 -44.38 -17.95 -4.12
CA VAL A 1014 -45.57 -17.63 -3.32
C VAL A 1014 -46.13 -18.93 -2.77
N GLY A 1015 -46.20 -19.06 -1.45
CA GLY A 1015 -46.71 -20.28 -0.80
C GLY A 1015 -45.87 -21.54 -1.11
N GLY A 1016 -44.59 -21.38 -1.42
CA GLY A 1016 -43.68 -22.46 -1.83
C GLY A 1016 -43.68 -22.76 -3.34
N GLU A 1017 -44.66 -22.26 -4.09
CA GLU A 1017 -44.77 -22.47 -5.54
C GLU A 1017 -44.02 -21.40 -6.32
N LEU A 1018 -43.35 -21.82 -7.41
CA LEU A 1018 -42.70 -20.91 -8.36
C LEU A 1018 -43.75 -20.34 -9.32
N ARG A 1019 -43.80 -19.01 -9.48
CA ARG A 1019 -44.80 -18.32 -10.28
C ARG A 1019 -44.21 -17.24 -11.19
N THR A 1020 -44.93 -16.91 -12.27
CA THR A 1020 -44.56 -15.80 -13.18
C THR A 1020 -44.79 -14.44 -12.50
N ALA A 1021 -43.81 -13.54 -12.58
CA ALA A 1021 -43.87 -12.20 -11.95
C ALA A 1021 -43.54 -11.05 -12.92
N GLY A 1022 -43.13 -11.36 -14.16
CA GLY A 1022 -42.73 -10.37 -15.17
C GLY A 1022 -42.97 -10.84 -16.59
N GLY A 1023 -42.80 -9.92 -17.55
CA GLY A 1023 -43.06 -10.21 -18.97
C GLY A 1023 -42.05 -11.19 -19.57
N ARG A 1024 -40.76 -10.98 -19.29
CA ARG A 1024 -39.71 -11.98 -19.52
C ARG A 1024 -39.55 -12.79 -18.24
N VAL A 1025 -39.67 -14.11 -18.34
CA VAL A 1025 -39.73 -15.01 -17.18
C VAL A 1025 -38.38 -15.70 -16.98
N PHE A 1026 -37.81 -16.25 -18.05
CA PHE A 1026 -36.50 -16.92 -18.02
C PHE A 1026 -35.62 -16.49 -19.19
N SER A 1027 -34.32 -16.61 -19.00
CA SER A 1027 -33.32 -16.67 -20.07
C SER A 1027 -32.57 -17.98 -19.94
N VAL A 1028 -32.82 -18.91 -20.85
CA VAL A 1028 -32.17 -20.23 -20.87
C VAL A 1028 -30.92 -20.12 -21.74
N ALA A 1029 -29.75 -20.30 -21.15
CA ALA A 1029 -28.49 -20.10 -21.83
C ALA A 1029 -27.65 -21.37 -21.86
N ALA A 1030 -26.79 -21.49 -22.86
CA ALA A 1030 -25.83 -22.58 -22.98
C ALA A 1030 -24.59 -22.11 -23.75
N THR A 1031 -23.47 -22.79 -23.51
CA THR A 1031 -22.23 -22.66 -24.29
C THR A 1031 -22.03 -23.86 -25.22
N GLY A 1032 -21.14 -23.72 -26.20
CA GLY A 1032 -20.78 -24.79 -27.12
C GLY A 1032 -19.54 -24.44 -27.94
N LYS A 1033 -18.87 -25.46 -28.49
CA LYS A 1033 -17.69 -25.25 -29.34
C LYS A 1033 -18.07 -24.67 -30.70
N THR A 1034 -19.32 -24.90 -31.11
CA THR A 1034 -19.92 -24.27 -32.29
C THR A 1034 -21.20 -23.53 -31.92
N LEU A 1035 -21.55 -22.51 -32.70
CA LEU A 1035 -22.81 -21.78 -32.52
C LEU A 1035 -24.02 -22.72 -32.55
N LYS A 1036 -24.00 -23.75 -33.41
CA LYS A 1036 -25.07 -24.74 -33.53
C LYS A 1036 -25.25 -25.55 -32.24
N GLU A 1037 -24.15 -25.94 -31.60
CA GLU A 1037 -24.18 -26.67 -30.31
C GLU A 1037 -24.78 -25.80 -29.22
N ALA A 1038 -24.30 -24.56 -29.06
CA ALA A 1038 -24.80 -23.63 -28.05
C ALA A 1038 -26.30 -23.36 -28.22
N VAL A 1039 -26.76 -23.12 -29.45
CA VAL A 1039 -28.18 -22.91 -29.77
C VAL A 1039 -29.01 -24.15 -29.47
N SER A 1040 -28.56 -25.34 -29.88
CA SER A 1040 -29.30 -26.58 -29.66
C SER A 1040 -29.43 -26.91 -28.18
N ALA A 1041 -28.38 -26.70 -27.40
CA ALA A 1041 -28.38 -26.92 -25.96
C ALA A 1041 -29.31 -25.93 -25.23
N ALA A 1042 -29.31 -24.65 -25.61
CA ALA A 1042 -30.23 -23.67 -25.05
C ALA A 1042 -31.70 -24.06 -25.32
N TYR A 1043 -32.05 -24.48 -26.54
CA TYR A 1043 -33.42 -24.94 -26.86
C TYR A 1043 -33.82 -26.18 -26.06
N ALA A 1044 -32.90 -27.14 -25.89
CA ALA A 1044 -33.16 -28.32 -25.06
C ALA A 1044 -33.47 -27.96 -23.60
N GLY A 1045 -32.83 -26.91 -23.05
CA GLY A 1045 -33.17 -26.39 -21.72
C GLY A 1045 -34.55 -25.75 -21.65
N VAL A 1046 -35.00 -25.09 -22.72
CA VAL A 1046 -36.34 -24.47 -22.78
C VAL A 1046 -37.45 -25.53 -22.74
N GLU A 1047 -37.22 -26.72 -23.30
CA GLU A 1047 -38.20 -27.81 -23.33
C GLU A 1047 -38.64 -28.27 -21.93
N GLY A 1048 -37.78 -28.13 -20.92
CA GLY A 1048 -38.08 -28.49 -19.53
C GLY A 1048 -38.83 -27.41 -18.73
N ILE A 1049 -39.22 -26.29 -19.34
CA ILE A 1049 -39.96 -25.20 -18.69
C ILE A 1049 -41.42 -25.20 -19.16
N HIS A 1050 -42.37 -25.16 -18.22
CA HIS A 1050 -43.79 -25.16 -18.52
C HIS A 1050 -44.57 -24.19 -17.63
N PHE A 1051 -45.34 -23.28 -18.25
CA PHE A 1051 -46.38 -22.50 -17.59
C PHE A 1051 -47.42 -22.01 -18.62
N GLU A 1052 -48.59 -21.57 -18.16
CA GLU A 1052 -49.69 -21.22 -19.05
C GLU A 1052 -49.33 -20.02 -19.95
N GLY A 1053 -49.47 -20.21 -21.27
CA GLY A 1053 -49.26 -19.15 -22.25
C GLY A 1053 -47.81 -18.75 -22.47
N MET A 1054 -46.84 -19.55 -22.00
CA MET A 1054 -45.42 -19.32 -22.30
C MET A 1054 -45.16 -19.28 -23.80
N PHE A 1055 -44.24 -18.42 -24.24
CA PHE A 1055 -43.73 -18.44 -25.61
C PHE A 1055 -42.26 -18.01 -25.66
N TYR A 1056 -41.59 -18.41 -26.73
CA TYR A 1056 -40.20 -18.07 -27.04
C TYR A 1056 -40.01 -18.13 -28.56
N ARG A 1057 -38.98 -17.47 -29.08
CA ARG A 1057 -38.63 -17.54 -30.51
C ARG A 1057 -37.93 -18.84 -30.84
N ARG A 1058 -38.18 -19.40 -32.03
CA ARG A 1058 -37.57 -20.65 -32.52
C ARG A 1058 -36.47 -20.44 -33.56
N ASP A 1059 -36.15 -19.19 -33.85
CA ASP A 1059 -35.23 -18.78 -34.91
C ASP A 1059 -34.04 -17.95 -34.40
N ILE A 1060 -33.77 -17.95 -33.09
CA ILE A 1060 -32.57 -17.32 -32.52
C ILE A 1060 -31.33 -17.90 -33.23
N ALA A 1061 -30.50 -17.00 -33.79
CA ALA A 1061 -29.29 -17.30 -34.57
C ALA A 1061 -29.52 -18.00 -35.93
N ALA A 1062 -30.78 -18.16 -36.39
CA ALA A 1062 -31.07 -18.91 -37.62
C ALA A 1062 -30.46 -18.31 -38.89
N SER A 1063 -30.24 -16.99 -38.92
CA SER A 1063 -29.55 -16.29 -40.02
C SER A 1063 -28.07 -16.66 -40.10
N SER A 1064 -27.37 -16.71 -38.97
CA SER A 1064 -25.94 -17.07 -38.90
C SER A 1064 -25.66 -18.57 -39.03
N LEU A 1065 -26.65 -19.43 -38.85
CA LEU A 1065 -26.50 -20.88 -39.03
C LEU A 1065 -26.65 -21.34 -40.49
N LYS A 1066 -27.09 -20.46 -41.41
CA LYS A 1066 -27.20 -20.80 -42.83
C LYS A 1066 -25.81 -20.71 -43.50
N PRO A 1067 -25.38 -21.72 -44.27
CA PRO A 1067 -24.18 -21.58 -45.09
C PRO A 1067 -24.39 -20.46 -46.11
N GLY A 1068 -23.55 -19.43 -46.06
CA GLY A 1068 -23.62 -18.31 -47.00
C GLY A 1068 -23.43 -18.78 -48.45
N PRO A 1069 -24.04 -18.12 -49.44
CA PRO A 1069 -23.73 -18.37 -50.84
C PRO A 1069 -22.35 -17.79 -51.15
N GLY A 1070 -21.31 -18.62 -51.05
CA GLY A 1070 -19.96 -18.31 -51.52
C GLY A 1070 -19.01 -17.75 -50.45
N GLY A 1071 -18.25 -18.63 -49.82
CA GLY A 1071 -17.07 -18.30 -49.03
C GLY A 1071 -16.23 -19.56 -48.84
N GLN A 1072 -15.08 -19.63 -49.52
CA GLN A 1072 -14.15 -20.75 -49.39
C GLN A 1072 -13.74 -20.92 -47.94
N VAL A 1073 -13.90 -22.14 -47.42
CA VAL A 1073 -13.34 -22.60 -46.15
C VAL A 1073 -11.82 -22.63 -46.31
N GLY A 1074 -11.15 -21.60 -45.80
CA GLY A 1074 -9.71 -21.58 -45.62
C GLY A 1074 -9.37 -22.09 -44.22
N GLY A 1075 -8.77 -23.28 -44.15
CA GLY A 1075 -7.80 -23.72 -43.14
C GLY A 1075 -8.23 -23.77 -41.66
N ASP A 1076 -8.37 -25.00 -41.17
CA ASP A 1076 -8.35 -25.42 -39.75
C ASP A 1076 -6.99 -25.04 -39.06
N PRO A 1077 -6.89 -25.10 -37.71
CA PRO A 1077 -6.50 -24.02 -36.79
C PRO A 1077 -4.99 -23.74 -36.65
#